data_AF-A0A1Q7ZJE5-F1
#
_entry.id   AF-A0A1Q7ZJE5-F1
#
_cell.length_a   1.000
_cell.length_b   1.000
_cell.length_c   1.000
_cell.angle_alpha   90.00
_cell.angle_beta   90.00
_cell.angle_gamma   90.00
#
_symmetry.space_group_name_H-M   'P 1'
#
loop_
_entity.id
_entity.type
_entity.pdbx_description
1 polymer ?
#
loop_
_entity_poly.entity_id
_entity_poly.type
_entity_poly.pdbx_seq_one_letter_code
_entity_poly.pdbx_strand_id
1 'polypeptide(L)'
;MAAAAVAGLPRAKRWGEEALRRSIERRASAILGGPVHVGGLHVELYPATVHLEAVEASRHGNRGSEATGTADEVSLRAGLLTFLRANHGPFTVKVKRPHLRIQVAAGRPLGAASDGSAGATAALAQVPAGSTLEVRDGVVEIDLAEGPGTRLEGVLLEVGPQPGGVIAGHSEFSAGAYRGPGGDWPGLSGAADFQARAGEVRFDQLAIHAEGIAISGRATVATGAPLSVEGAIDAGIEMDKLARFFPDGAAPSGRLKTSLTGSLRDGKPQARGDLDVADLSLWGLTLGRLRSDLLVDDAVHLKGIRAHFLGGEATGSADIALVKGRLQGTSDLRLDGIDAAQILEYAGWGGPPLTGTIHYSGRHSVDSTGLKSLRGSGVIDAVGHFRSPRGEELPLEVTTDLSSEGDTIRLVNGSLRAGSTRAGFSGTVTRGEGIRLKMSGGTGNLAEILPLFAPPKKRPAGAGSKGQPPAGKPKPPAPQARPPGHAAGAVRPASNRIPSQAQSVVYASWRPRAAAPAADPVRAPAGPGSPLEKVLQSLGGRWEWDGDLSYDRGGLEFTGTLRGSDLTYDGTPIGSLQGRVVYRAEVLTIEEAVLGLEPGAAVHLDGRIDFRGDGAVGINAGVERFPLAPILKVVGMAAPVRGQLSGHVALGGRPEALTGQAHVEVSPIVVAGVEFDALQGDLTFTPDLLEMRSVTLARGSGRLAVEGRIPYREGSWLPQEGGAPPRLSLSGSGLDLAAWSKAAGGLPLKGTASIEGWVGGTLPAPEGSIAVRVEGVVARGMPLGELDARVELSHDSATIDLKMPGRGLTASGTIGLGGGMPVDLHGTLSATDLSGADILHGMPEGAHVSLAGETTLRGPLASPEALEGRAALDHFRSTLGGVVLDAQGPVEVTLAGGALKLAPLVLAGDGTRIELRGELDPGAAGSLDLSAGGTFDLKLLRQFVKDLQATGQGQVVMKVGGALASPVFEGRLQADAQAVRHPDVPFPIDNLHGSAVFEENRLRIESLQFLAGGGPVQGTGEIELGGLERTESPFAVRRAEIHFRGTSVKTEFPEGFRSTSDLDLTLRRERGATTLSGTVDLVRGVYSRDFKLDSALAGPRASDVFRMPAGGALSGIDLDLVVRATQDVWLRNDFGTLEGQGELQVRGTTDHPSLAGRISAVEGGTIRFRRVPYRVLAGTLDFADPQEINPIFDLQAETQVSEYQVRSRTSWRSCSPAGRWGR
;
A
#
# COMPACT_ATOMS: atom_id res chain seq x y z
N MET A 1 74.45 -12.47 -104.14
CA MET A 1 73.68 -13.56 -103.50
C MET A 1 72.25 -13.59 -104.01
N ALA A 2 71.41 -12.59 -103.75
CA ALA A 2 70.05 -12.50 -104.34
C ALA A 2 70.00 -12.79 -105.86
N ALA A 3 70.81 -12.09 -106.67
CA ALA A 3 70.90 -12.35 -108.12
C ALA A 3 71.33 -13.79 -108.52
N ALA A 4 71.98 -14.55 -107.63
CA ALA A 4 72.32 -15.96 -107.85
C ALA A 4 71.19 -16.91 -107.42
N ALA A 5 70.37 -16.52 -106.43
CA ALA A 5 69.12 -17.22 -106.09
C ALA A 5 68.09 -17.17 -107.23
N VAL A 6 68.22 -16.16 -108.09
CA VAL A 6 67.29 -15.80 -109.17
C VAL A 6 67.61 -16.51 -110.50
N ALA A 7 68.83 -17.05 -110.66
CA ALA A 7 69.20 -17.77 -111.88
C ALA A 7 68.43 -19.10 -111.98
N GLY A 8 67.66 -19.30 -113.05
CA GLY A 8 66.67 -20.38 -113.24
C GLY A 8 67.18 -21.83 -113.29
N LEU A 9 68.41 -22.10 -112.85
CA LEU A 9 68.93 -23.45 -112.63
C LEU A 9 68.64 -23.87 -111.18
N PRO A 10 67.92 -24.99 -110.91
CA PRO A 10 67.49 -25.35 -109.55
C PRO A 10 68.60 -25.47 -108.49
N ARG A 11 69.85 -25.76 -108.90
CA ARG A 11 71.02 -25.78 -108.03
C ARG A 11 71.54 -24.39 -107.65
N ALA A 12 71.40 -23.40 -108.54
CA ALA A 12 71.80 -22.02 -108.27
C ALA A 12 70.84 -21.34 -107.29
N LYS A 13 69.51 -21.52 -107.50
CA LYS A 13 68.47 -21.01 -106.61
C LYS A 13 68.72 -21.38 -105.15
N ARG A 14 68.79 -22.70 -104.86
CA ARG A 14 69.02 -23.21 -103.49
C ARG A 14 70.31 -22.70 -102.85
N TRP A 15 71.40 -22.58 -103.61
CA TRP A 15 72.66 -22.02 -103.10
C TRP A 15 72.53 -20.53 -102.76
N GLY A 16 71.83 -19.76 -103.60
CA GLY A 16 71.62 -18.32 -103.38
C GLY A 16 70.70 -18.01 -102.20
N GLU A 17 69.62 -18.78 -102.01
CA GLU A 17 68.71 -18.69 -100.86
C GLU A 17 69.45 -19.05 -99.56
N GLU A 18 70.19 -20.17 -99.55
CA GLU A 18 70.96 -20.64 -98.39
C GLU A 18 72.15 -19.73 -98.02
N ALA A 19 72.73 -19.01 -98.99
CA ALA A 19 73.77 -18.00 -98.75
C ALA A 19 73.17 -16.66 -98.27
N LEU A 20 71.94 -16.34 -98.68
CA LEU A 20 71.20 -15.17 -98.19
C LEU A 20 70.72 -15.40 -96.74
N ARG A 21 70.20 -16.59 -96.42
CA ARG A 21 69.76 -17.02 -95.08
C ARG A 21 70.86 -16.79 -94.04
N ARG A 22 72.04 -17.39 -94.27
CA ARG A 22 73.26 -17.24 -93.46
C ARG A 22 73.93 -15.85 -93.52
N SER A 23 73.34 -14.90 -94.23
CA SER A 23 73.70 -13.48 -94.21
C SER A 23 72.64 -12.60 -93.51
N ILE A 24 71.39 -13.05 -93.43
CA ILE A 24 70.33 -12.41 -92.66
C ILE A 24 70.49 -12.82 -91.19
N GLU A 25 70.56 -14.11 -90.87
CA GLU A 25 70.81 -14.65 -89.52
C GLU A 25 71.98 -13.91 -88.84
N ARG A 26 73.12 -13.81 -89.53
CA ARG A 26 74.35 -13.16 -89.04
C ARG A 26 74.21 -11.65 -88.80
N ARG A 27 73.42 -10.96 -89.61
CA ARG A 27 73.17 -9.51 -89.46
C ARG A 27 72.13 -9.22 -88.39
N ALA A 28 71.03 -9.99 -88.37
CA ALA A 28 70.00 -9.92 -87.36
C ALA A 28 70.59 -10.23 -85.97
N SER A 29 71.44 -11.26 -85.86
CA SER A 29 72.11 -11.60 -84.60
C SER A 29 72.99 -10.47 -84.07
N ALA A 30 73.69 -9.76 -84.96
CA ALA A 30 74.52 -8.62 -84.58
C ALA A 30 73.71 -7.37 -84.17
N ILE A 31 72.49 -7.20 -84.68
CA ILE A 31 71.60 -6.08 -84.35
C ILE A 31 70.80 -6.36 -83.07
N LEU A 32 70.29 -7.58 -82.89
CA LEU A 32 69.50 -7.98 -81.73
C LEU A 32 70.37 -8.39 -80.52
N GLY A 33 71.67 -8.63 -80.73
CA GLY A 33 72.61 -8.92 -79.64
C GLY A 33 72.44 -10.31 -79.03
N GLY A 34 72.07 -11.29 -79.86
CA GLY A 34 71.80 -12.68 -79.50
C GLY A 34 71.58 -13.51 -80.78
N PRO A 35 71.61 -14.86 -80.73
CA PRO A 35 71.46 -15.68 -81.93
C PRO A 35 70.07 -15.52 -82.57
N VAL A 36 70.06 -15.36 -83.89
CA VAL A 36 68.86 -15.37 -84.73
C VAL A 36 68.99 -16.49 -85.76
N HIS A 37 68.05 -17.42 -85.71
CA HIS A 37 67.89 -18.50 -86.67
C HIS A 37 66.72 -18.22 -87.63
N VAL A 38 66.83 -18.74 -88.85
CA VAL A 38 65.76 -18.71 -89.86
C VAL A 38 65.64 -20.11 -90.44
N GLY A 39 64.54 -20.81 -90.18
CA GLY A 39 64.32 -22.18 -90.64
C GLY A 39 64.25 -22.29 -92.17
N GLY A 40 63.42 -21.45 -92.80
CA GLY A 40 63.24 -21.38 -94.25
C GLY A 40 63.44 -19.97 -94.81
N LEU A 41 63.93 -19.87 -96.04
CA LEU A 41 64.01 -18.59 -96.75
C LEU A 41 63.60 -18.80 -98.22
N HIS A 42 62.61 -18.03 -98.67
CA HIS A 42 62.28 -17.89 -100.08
C HIS A 42 62.30 -16.42 -100.52
N VAL A 43 62.61 -16.19 -101.80
CA VAL A 43 62.60 -14.88 -102.46
C VAL A 43 61.63 -14.89 -103.64
N GLU A 44 60.59 -14.08 -103.53
CA GLU A 44 59.74 -13.70 -104.66
C GLU A 44 60.31 -12.46 -105.36
N LEU A 45 60.12 -12.38 -106.68
CA LEU A 45 60.64 -11.29 -107.52
C LEU A 45 59.60 -10.23 -107.86
N TYR A 46 58.31 -10.58 -107.87
CA TYR A 46 57.23 -9.73 -108.36
C TYR A 46 55.93 -9.96 -107.56
N PRO A 47 55.70 -9.24 -106.45
CA PRO A 47 56.55 -8.19 -105.87
C PRO A 47 57.85 -8.73 -105.26
N ALA A 48 58.89 -7.89 -105.22
CA ALA A 48 60.20 -8.27 -104.66
C ALA A 48 60.13 -8.39 -103.13
N THR A 49 60.09 -9.63 -102.64
CA THR A 49 59.77 -9.97 -101.24
C THR A 49 60.67 -11.07 -100.73
N VAL A 50 61.24 -10.91 -99.53
CA VAL A 50 61.89 -12.00 -98.80
C VAL A 50 60.89 -12.55 -97.80
N HIS A 51 60.62 -13.85 -97.84
CA HIS A 51 59.89 -14.56 -96.80
C HIS A 51 60.90 -15.34 -95.96
N LEU A 52 60.88 -15.08 -94.65
CA LEU A 52 61.66 -15.79 -93.65
C LEU A 52 60.66 -16.65 -92.85
N GLU A 53 60.76 -17.97 -92.99
CA GLU A 53 59.89 -18.95 -92.33
C GLU A 53 60.58 -19.47 -91.06
N ALA A 54 59.80 -19.64 -89.99
CA ALA A 54 60.30 -20.07 -88.67
C ALA A 54 61.53 -19.23 -88.23
N VAL A 55 61.28 -17.95 -87.97
CA VAL A 55 62.29 -17.03 -87.44
C VAL A 55 62.31 -17.18 -85.92
N GLU A 56 63.48 -17.50 -85.36
CA GLU A 56 63.68 -17.61 -83.92
C GLU A 56 64.82 -16.68 -83.50
N ALA A 57 64.59 -15.85 -82.49
CA ALA A 57 65.58 -14.98 -81.90
C ALA A 57 65.58 -15.16 -80.38
N SER A 58 66.75 -15.36 -79.78
CA SER A 58 66.89 -15.37 -78.31
C SER A 58 67.95 -14.39 -77.85
N ARG A 59 67.69 -13.74 -76.71
CA ARG A 59 68.60 -12.78 -76.09
C ARG A 59 68.62 -13.00 -74.58
N HIS A 60 69.71 -13.59 -74.12
CA HIS A 60 69.96 -13.75 -72.69
C HIS A 60 70.47 -12.42 -72.12
N GLY A 61 69.84 -11.96 -71.03
CA GLY A 61 70.25 -10.78 -70.27
C GLY A 61 71.15 -11.11 -69.09
N ASN A 62 71.48 -10.09 -68.31
CA ASN A 62 72.22 -10.27 -67.07
C ASN A 62 71.35 -10.98 -66.01
N ARG A 63 71.94 -11.95 -65.29
CA ARG A 63 71.37 -12.59 -64.08
C ARG A 63 69.99 -13.26 -64.26
N GLY A 64 69.76 -13.90 -65.41
CA GLY A 64 68.57 -14.76 -65.61
C GLY A 64 67.34 -14.05 -66.17
N SER A 65 67.43 -12.77 -66.56
CA SER A 65 66.46 -12.20 -67.49
C SER A 65 66.68 -12.79 -68.89
N GLU A 66 65.63 -13.18 -69.59
CA GLU A 66 65.68 -13.71 -70.95
C GLU A 66 64.58 -13.08 -71.81
N ALA A 67 64.88 -12.84 -73.09
CA ALA A 67 63.87 -12.50 -74.09
C ALA A 67 63.97 -13.46 -75.27
N THR A 68 62.89 -14.16 -75.57
CA THR A 68 62.76 -15.04 -76.75
C THR A 68 61.63 -14.53 -77.64
N GLY A 69 61.89 -14.47 -78.94
CA GLY A 69 60.93 -14.05 -79.95
C GLY A 69 60.93 -15.04 -81.09
N THR A 70 59.80 -15.72 -81.31
CA THR A 70 59.57 -16.54 -82.50
C THR A 70 58.56 -15.88 -83.41
N ALA A 71 58.61 -16.16 -84.71
CA ALA A 71 57.58 -15.77 -85.68
C ALA A 71 57.51 -16.80 -86.82
N ASP A 72 56.29 -17.22 -87.16
CA ASP A 72 56.09 -18.19 -88.24
C ASP A 72 56.59 -17.68 -89.60
N GLU A 73 56.30 -16.40 -89.86
CA GLU A 73 56.61 -15.75 -91.13
C GLU A 73 56.96 -14.27 -90.88
N VAL A 74 58.18 -13.88 -91.28
CA VAL A 74 58.57 -12.48 -91.43
C VAL A 74 58.74 -12.19 -92.92
N SER A 75 57.82 -11.42 -93.49
CA SER A 75 57.90 -10.98 -94.89
C SER A 75 58.44 -9.55 -94.97
N LEU A 76 59.52 -9.36 -95.72
CA LEU A 76 60.12 -8.05 -96.02
C LEU A 76 59.89 -7.73 -97.49
N ARG A 77 58.99 -6.78 -97.75
CA ARG A 77 58.60 -6.33 -99.09
C ARG A 77 59.24 -4.98 -99.41
N ALA A 78 59.88 -4.88 -100.58
CA ALA A 78 60.51 -3.65 -101.05
C ALA A 78 60.33 -3.46 -102.56
N GLY A 79 60.63 -2.27 -103.07
CA GLY A 79 60.72 -2.05 -104.52
C GLY A 79 61.91 -2.82 -105.12
N LEU A 80 61.81 -3.28 -106.38
CA LEU A 80 62.83 -4.11 -107.02
C LEU A 80 64.24 -3.47 -107.01
N LEU A 81 64.32 -2.14 -107.18
CA LEU A 81 65.59 -1.39 -107.09
C LEU A 81 66.14 -1.35 -105.66
N THR A 82 65.30 -1.24 -104.63
CA THR A 82 65.69 -1.37 -103.22
C THR A 82 66.20 -2.78 -102.93
N PHE A 83 65.48 -3.80 -103.42
CA PHE A 83 65.79 -5.21 -103.24
C PHE A 83 67.16 -5.59 -103.85
N LEU A 84 67.45 -5.08 -105.05
CA LEU A 84 68.73 -5.28 -105.74
C LEU A 84 69.86 -4.36 -105.23
N ARG A 85 69.61 -3.48 -104.24
CA ARG A 85 70.51 -2.43 -103.75
C ARG A 85 70.97 -1.42 -104.82
N ALA A 86 70.12 -1.18 -105.82
CA ALA A 86 70.29 -0.07 -106.77
C ALA A 86 69.77 1.28 -106.21
N ASN A 87 68.97 1.25 -105.14
CA ASN A 87 68.49 2.46 -104.43
C ASN A 87 68.19 2.15 -102.95
N HIS A 88 67.99 3.18 -102.13
CA HIS A 88 67.54 3.11 -100.73
C HIS A 88 66.08 3.61 -100.59
N GLY A 89 65.12 2.87 -101.15
CA GLY A 89 63.69 3.15 -100.96
C GLY A 89 63.12 2.55 -99.67
N PRO A 90 61.90 2.97 -99.25
CA PRO A 90 61.22 2.40 -98.09
C PRO A 90 60.85 0.92 -98.29
N PHE A 91 60.60 0.24 -97.18
CA PHE A 91 60.19 -1.17 -97.15
C PHE A 91 59.13 -1.41 -96.07
N THR A 92 58.33 -2.46 -96.24
CA THR A 92 57.38 -2.91 -95.22
C THR A 92 57.85 -4.26 -94.69
N VAL A 93 57.90 -4.38 -93.36
CA VAL A 93 58.07 -5.66 -92.66
C VAL A 93 56.71 -6.06 -92.10
N LYS A 94 56.22 -7.24 -92.47
CA LYS A 94 55.05 -7.85 -91.81
C LYS A 94 55.50 -9.07 -91.03
N VAL A 95 55.20 -9.06 -89.73
CA VAL A 95 55.49 -10.15 -88.79
C VAL A 95 54.17 -10.80 -88.41
N LYS A 96 54.01 -12.07 -88.78
CA LYS A 96 52.76 -12.82 -88.65
C LYS A 96 52.88 -13.83 -87.52
N ARG A 97 51.93 -13.77 -86.57
CA ARG A 97 51.91 -14.59 -85.34
C ARG A 97 53.26 -14.62 -84.60
N PRO A 98 53.88 -13.46 -84.27
CA PRO A 98 55.04 -13.49 -83.40
C PRO A 98 54.63 -13.86 -81.96
N HIS A 99 55.40 -14.73 -81.33
CA HIS A 99 55.33 -14.95 -79.88
C HIS A 99 56.60 -14.36 -79.26
N LEU A 100 56.44 -13.27 -78.53
CA LEU A 100 57.50 -12.60 -77.77
C LEU A 100 57.31 -12.91 -76.28
N ARG A 101 58.25 -13.64 -75.68
CA ARG A 101 58.32 -13.87 -74.24
C ARG A 101 59.47 -13.09 -73.63
N ILE A 102 59.18 -12.37 -72.56
CA ILE A 102 60.09 -11.52 -71.81
C ILE A 102 60.04 -11.96 -70.35
N GLN A 103 61.11 -12.57 -69.86
CA GLN A 103 61.28 -12.89 -68.44
C GLN A 103 62.30 -11.93 -67.82
N VAL A 104 61.93 -11.24 -66.75
CA VAL A 104 62.76 -10.20 -66.12
C VAL A 104 63.11 -10.60 -64.69
N ALA A 105 64.38 -10.84 -64.43
CA ALA A 105 64.89 -11.10 -63.09
C ALA A 105 64.77 -9.85 -62.19
N ALA A 106 64.56 -10.07 -60.88
CA ALA A 106 64.19 -9.03 -59.94
C ALA A 106 65.15 -7.81 -59.95
N GLY A 107 64.59 -6.63 -60.22
CA GLY A 107 65.24 -5.34 -60.05
C GLY A 107 66.26 -4.91 -61.12
N ARG A 108 66.35 -5.55 -62.30
CA ARG A 108 67.25 -5.09 -63.39
C ARG A 108 66.66 -5.24 -64.80
N PRO A 109 66.84 -4.25 -65.71
CA PRO A 109 66.34 -4.33 -67.08
C PRO A 109 67.14 -5.30 -67.96
N LEU A 110 66.59 -5.64 -69.13
CA LEU A 110 67.25 -6.38 -70.23
C LEU A 110 68.31 -5.52 -70.96
N GLY A 111 69.24 -4.95 -70.19
CA GLY A 111 70.38 -4.17 -70.65
C GLY A 111 71.71 -4.91 -70.42
N ALA A 112 72.47 -5.09 -71.50
CA ALA A 112 73.90 -5.36 -71.43
C ALA A 112 74.69 -4.05 -71.24
N ALA A 113 76.02 -4.17 -71.09
CA ALA A 113 76.91 -3.05 -70.78
C ALA A 113 76.90 -1.90 -71.81
N SER A 114 77.60 -0.81 -71.43
CA SER A 114 77.98 0.30 -72.31
C SER A 114 78.48 -0.16 -73.68
N ASP A 115 78.38 0.74 -74.66
CA ASP A 115 78.78 0.58 -76.07
C ASP A 115 77.79 -0.22 -76.95
N GLY A 116 76.84 -0.96 -76.36
CA GLY A 116 75.84 -1.74 -77.12
C GLY A 116 74.55 -1.01 -77.51
N SER A 117 73.99 -0.17 -76.64
CA SER A 117 72.62 0.36 -76.79
C SER A 117 72.44 1.34 -77.96
N ALA A 118 73.49 2.07 -78.33
CA ALA A 118 73.50 2.91 -79.51
C ALA A 118 73.29 2.12 -80.81
N GLY A 119 73.63 0.82 -80.85
CA GLY A 119 73.51 -0.02 -82.03
C GLY A 119 72.07 -0.16 -82.54
N ALA A 120 71.10 -0.32 -81.63
CA ALA A 120 69.70 -0.49 -82.01
C ALA A 120 69.07 0.81 -82.52
N THR A 121 69.25 1.92 -81.80
CA THR A 121 68.70 3.23 -82.20
C THR A 121 69.41 3.84 -83.40
N ALA A 122 70.73 3.66 -83.54
CA ALA A 122 71.45 4.08 -84.74
C ALA A 122 71.19 3.19 -85.97
N ALA A 123 70.80 1.93 -85.79
CA ALA A 123 70.27 1.09 -86.87
C ALA A 123 68.86 1.54 -87.30
N LEU A 124 67.99 1.89 -86.34
CA LEU A 124 66.65 2.42 -86.62
C LEU A 124 66.71 3.81 -87.30
N ALA A 125 67.68 4.65 -86.94
CA ALA A 125 67.94 5.93 -87.62
C ALA A 125 68.42 5.78 -89.08
N GLN A 126 68.80 4.57 -89.52
CA GLN A 126 69.14 4.26 -90.92
C GLN A 126 67.95 3.68 -91.71
N VAL A 127 66.78 3.50 -91.10
CA VAL A 127 65.56 3.05 -91.78
C VAL A 127 64.96 4.21 -92.59
N PRO A 128 64.67 4.06 -93.89
CA PRO A 128 64.08 5.13 -94.69
C PRO A 128 62.70 5.55 -94.17
N ALA A 129 62.43 6.85 -94.16
CA ALA A 129 61.11 7.39 -93.83
C ALA A 129 60.01 6.80 -94.74
N GLY A 130 58.84 6.51 -94.15
CA GLY A 130 57.76 5.80 -94.84
C GLY A 130 57.91 4.27 -94.88
N SER A 131 58.93 3.69 -94.24
CA SER A 131 58.98 2.25 -93.95
C SER A 131 58.05 1.90 -92.79
N THR A 132 57.39 0.75 -92.83
CA THR A 132 56.40 0.33 -91.82
C THR A 132 56.73 -1.06 -91.24
N LEU A 133 56.45 -1.23 -89.95
CA LEU A 133 56.37 -2.53 -89.30
C LEU A 133 54.90 -2.79 -88.92
N GLU A 134 54.35 -3.88 -89.46
CA GLU A 134 53.04 -4.42 -89.07
C GLU A 134 53.24 -5.74 -88.34
N VAL A 135 52.75 -5.83 -87.10
CA VAL A 135 52.55 -7.10 -86.40
C VAL A 135 51.07 -7.45 -86.45
N ARG A 136 50.76 -8.72 -86.76
CA ARG A 136 49.39 -9.26 -86.67
C ARG A 136 49.37 -10.58 -85.93
N ASP A 137 48.30 -10.77 -85.15
CA ASP A 137 48.03 -11.95 -84.33
C ASP A 137 49.16 -12.28 -83.34
N GLY A 138 49.80 -11.25 -82.78
CA GLY A 138 50.93 -11.41 -81.87
C GLY A 138 50.52 -11.92 -80.49
N VAL A 139 51.46 -12.59 -79.81
CA VAL A 139 51.37 -12.96 -78.39
C VAL A 139 52.57 -12.34 -77.67
N VAL A 140 52.31 -11.62 -76.58
CA VAL A 140 53.35 -11.01 -75.74
C VAL A 140 53.19 -11.50 -74.30
N GLU A 141 54.17 -12.27 -73.83
CA GLU A 141 54.29 -12.70 -72.43
C GLU A 141 55.35 -11.88 -71.71
N ILE A 142 55.03 -11.33 -70.55
CA ILE A 142 55.96 -10.59 -69.68
C ILE A 142 55.86 -11.18 -68.27
N ASP A 143 56.84 -11.97 -67.85
CA ASP A 143 56.95 -12.52 -66.50
C ASP A 143 58.00 -11.74 -65.69
N LEU A 144 57.58 -11.04 -64.63
CA LEU A 144 58.50 -10.45 -63.65
C LEU A 144 58.81 -11.48 -62.55
N ALA A 145 60.08 -11.76 -62.29
CA ALA A 145 60.49 -12.66 -61.21
C ALA A 145 60.07 -12.10 -59.85
N GLU A 146 59.33 -12.91 -59.07
CA GLU A 146 58.69 -12.54 -57.80
C GLU A 146 57.66 -11.39 -57.90
N GLY A 147 57.24 -11.03 -59.13
CA GLY A 147 56.33 -9.92 -59.41
C GLY A 147 55.08 -10.33 -60.20
N PRO A 148 54.28 -9.35 -60.65
CA PRO A 148 53.16 -9.61 -61.53
C PRO A 148 53.61 -10.04 -62.93
N GLY A 149 52.76 -10.76 -63.65
CA GLY A 149 53.00 -11.20 -65.02
C GLY A 149 51.83 -10.87 -65.94
N THR A 150 52.10 -10.54 -67.20
CA THR A 150 51.07 -10.17 -68.18
C THR A 150 51.22 -11.02 -69.43
N ARG A 151 50.11 -11.58 -69.92
CA ARG A 151 50.03 -12.23 -71.24
C ARG A 151 48.99 -11.49 -72.07
N LEU A 152 49.41 -11.00 -73.24
CA LEU A 152 48.58 -10.32 -74.23
C LEU A 152 48.50 -11.18 -75.49
N GLU A 153 47.33 -11.27 -76.11
CA GLU A 153 47.07 -12.09 -77.29
C GLU A 153 46.27 -11.31 -78.34
N GLY A 154 46.40 -11.71 -79.60
CA GLY A 154 45.82 -10.98 -80.73
C GLY A 154 46.43 -9.59 -80.90
N VAL A 155 47.70 -9.42 -80.53
CA VAL A 155 48.39 -8.13 -80.57
C VAL A 155 48.52 -7.65 -82.01
N LEU A 156 47.96 -6.49 -82.27
CA LEU A 156 48.12 -5.69 -83.48
C LEU A 156 49.07 -4.53 -83.15
N LEU A 157 50.13 -4.37 -83.94
CA LEU A 157 51.05 -3.23 -83.81
C LEU A 157 51.31 -2.66 -85.20
N GLU A 158 50.89 -1.43 -85.44
CA GLU A 158 51.26 -0.67 -86.64
C GLU A 158 52.14 0.50 -86.21
N VAL A 159 53.42 0.46 -86.60
CA VAL A 159 54.45 1.37 -86.08
C VAL A 159 55.41 1.82 -87.19
N GLY A 160 55.80 3.10 -87.14
CA GLY A 160 56.67 3.71 -88.15
C GLY A 160 57.55 4.85 -87.59
N PRO A 161 58.69 5.15 -88.27
CA PRO A 161 59.55 6.26 -87.92
C PRO A 161 58.93 7.59 -88.37
N GLN A 162 58.78 8.54 -87.45
CA GLN A 162 58.38 9.91 -87.76
C GLN A 162 59.61 10.83 -87.94
N PRO A 163 59.45 12.01 -88.59
CA PRO A 163 60.51 13.01 -88.66
C PRO A 163 61.06 13.38 -87.27
N GLY A 164 62.38 13.52 -87.16
CA GLY A 164 63.05 13.83 -85.88
C GLY A 164 63.44 12.61 -85.03
N GLY A 165 63.26 11.37 -85.53
CA GLY A 165 63.75 10.16 -84.85
C GLY A 165 62.86 9.65 -83.72
N VAL A 166 61.62 10.14 -83.65
CA VAL A 166 60.55 9.56 -82.82
C VAL A 166 59.93 8.38 -83.55
N ILE A 167 59.63 7.31 -82.82
CA ILE A 167 58.85 6.18 -83.33
C ILE A 167 57.43 6.33 -82.78
N ALA A 168 56.44 6.40 -83.67
CA ALA A 168 55.04 6.47 -83.27
C ALA A 168 54.29 5.24 -83.79
N GLY A 169 53.33 4.76 -83.01
CA GLY A 169 52.52 3.62 -83.41
C GLY A 169 51.22 3.52 -82.62
N HIS A 170 50.33 2.71 -83.16
CA HIS A 170 49.14 2.24 -82.49
C HIS A 170 49.34 0.79 -82.09
N SER A 171 48.95 0.42 -80.86
CA SER A 171 48.95 -0.96 -80.39
C SER A 171 47.58 -1.32 -79.84
N GLU A 172 47.02 -2.43 -80.33
CA GLU A 172 45.77 -3.02 -79.82
C GLU A 172 46.05 -4.47 -79.39
N PHE A 173 45.33 -4.96 -78.38
CA PHE A 173 45.27 -6.39 -78.04
C PHE A 173 43.83 -6.78 -77.69
N SER A 174 43.37 -7.89 -78.26
CA SER A 174 41.97 -8.30 -78.19
C SER A 174 41.67 -9.24 -77.02
N ALA A 175 42.69 -9.90 -76.47
CA ALA A 175 42.59 -10.73 -75.27
C ALA A 175 43.87 -10.67 -74.42
N GLY A 176 43.76 -11.00 -73.14
CA GLY A 176 44.90 -11.05 -72.24
C GLY A 176 44.53 -11.38 -70.80
N ALA A 177 45.56 -11.60 -69.98
CA ALA A 177 45.45 -11.83 -68.55
C ALA A 177 46.60 -11.18 -67.79
N TYR A 178 46.30 -10.60 -66.62
CA TYR A 178 47.26 -10.03 -65.68
C TYR A 178 47.26 -10.86 -64.39
N ARG A 179 48.39 -11.44 -64.05
CA ARG A 179 48.65 -12.11 -62.77
C ARG A 179 49.20 -11.08 -61.79
N GLY A 180 48.52 -10.87 -60.68
CA GLY A 180 48.96 -9.88 -59.69
C GLY A 180 48.34 -10.07 -58.31
N PRO A 181 48.30 -9.00 -57.48
CA PRO A 181 47.60 -9.01 -56.22
C PRO A 181 46.13 -9.45 -56.39
N GLY A 182 45.68 -10.40 -55.59
CA GLY A 182 44.35 -11.01 -55.73
C GLY A 182 44.23 -12.08 -56.83
N GLY A 183 45.34 -12.55 -57.41
CA GLY A 183 45.37 -13.68 -58.36
C GLY A 183 45.41 -13.25 -59.83
N ASP A 184 44.97 -14.15 -60.72
CA ASP A 184 44.84 -13.85 -62.14
C ASP A 184 43.59 -12.98 -62.43
N TRP A 185 43.73 -12.07 -63.39
CA TRP A 185 42.71 -11.17 -63.92
C TRP A 185 42.61 -11.40 -65.44
N PRO A 186 41.74 -12.33 -65.89
CA PRO A 186 41.56 -12.67 -67.30
C PRO A 186 40.62 -11.68 -68.01
N GLY A 187 40.57 -11.77 -69.34
CA GLY A 187 39.62 -11.00 -70.17
C GLY A 187 40.03 -9.55 -70.38
N LEU A 188 41.33 -9.24 -70.29
CA LEU A 188 41.85 -7.92 -70.65
C LEU A 188 41.77 -7.71 -72.16
N SER A 189 41.32 -6.53 -72.57
CA SER A 189 41.56 -5.97 -73.91
C SER A 189 41.99 -4.51 -73.77
N GLY A 190 42.63 -3.95 -74.80
CA GLY A 190 43.06 -2.57 -74.72
C GLY A 190 43.70 -2.02 -75.99
N ALA A 191 43.71 -0.70 -76.07
CA ALA A 191 44.32 0.08 -77.14
C ALA A 191 45.19 1.18 -76.56
N ALA A 192 46.32 1.44 -77.22
CA ALA A 192 47.30 2.42 -76.78
C ALA A 192 47.95 3.16 -77.96
N ASP A 193 47.76 4.48 -78.00
CA ASP A 193 48.51 5.38 -78.88
C ASP A 193 49.81 5.80 -78.18
N PHE A 194 50.95 5.47 -78.76
CA PHE A 194 52.26 5.67 -78.13
C PHE A 194 53.27 6.40 -79.02
N GLN A 195 54.14 7.17 -78.35
CA GLN A 195 55.30 7.83 -78.93
C GLN A 195 56.54 7.41 -78.14
N ALA A 196 57.47 6.71 -78.81
CA ALA A 196 58.71 6.23 -78.24
C ALA A 196 59.91 7.05 -78.74
N ARG A 197 60.77 7.45 -77.80
CA ARG A 197 62.09 8.05 -78.06
C ARG A 197 63.16 7.36 -77.22
N ALA A 198 64.43 7.69 -77.44
CA ALA A 198 65.52 7.08 -76.67
C ALA A 198 65.36 7.37 -75.16
N GLY A 199 65.05 6.34 -74.37
CA GLY A 199 64.87 6.41 -72.92
C GLY A 199 63.45 6.66 -72.41
N GLU A 200 62.44 6.79 -73.28
CA GLU A 200 61.08 7.19 -72.87
C GLU A 200 59.99 6.70 -73.84
N VAL A 201 58.87 6.24 -73.28
CA VAL A 201 57.63 5.94 -74.03
C VAL A 201 56.48 6.72 -73.41
N ARG A 202 55.77 7.49 -74.24
CA ARG A 202 54.65 8.35 -73.82
C ARG A 202 53.36 7.84 -74.43
N PHE A 203 52.38 7.53 -73.60
CA PHE A 203 51.06 7.04 -73.99
C PHE A 203 50.05 8.21 -73.98
N ASP A 204 49.63 8.64 -75.17
CA ASP A 204 48.72 9.79 -75.36
C ASP A 204 47.26 9.44 -75.10
N GLN A 205 46.89 8.18 -75.38
CA GLN A 205 45.64 7.56 -74.97
C GLN A 205 45.95 6.12 -74.56
N LEU A 206 45.59 5.74 -73.34
CA LEU A 206 45.62 4.36 -72.87
C LEU A 206 44.21 3.98 -72.44
N ALA A 207 43.64 2.95 -73.05
CA ALA A 207 42.37 2.35 -72.66
C ALA A 207 42.56 0.85 -72.40
N ILE A 208 42.18 0.39 -71.20
CA ILE A 208 42.22 -1.02 -70.79
C ILE A 208 40.84 -1.39 -70.24
N HIS A 209 40.27 -2.46 -70.76
CA HIS A 209 38.99 -3.01 -70.36
C HIS A 209 39.15 -4.45 -69.85
N ALA A 210 38.35 -4.82 -68.87
CA ALA A 210 38.20 -6.17 -68.33
C ALA A 210 36.77 -6.38 -67.81
N GLU A 211 36.44 -7.60 -67.39
CA GLU A 211 35.12 -7.90 -66.82
C GLU A 211 34.86 -7.06 -65.54
N GLY A 212 33.96 -6.07 -65.65
CA GLY A 212 33.62 -5.15 -64.55
C GLY A 212 34.71 -4.12 -64.21
N ILE A 213 35.72 -3.94 -65.06
CA ILE A 213 36.78 -2.92 -64.90
C ILE A 213 36.98 -2.15 -66.21
N ALA A 214 37.02 -0.82 -66.13
CA ALA A 214 37.49 0.04 -67.20
C ALA A 214 38.51 1.05 -66.65
N ILE A 215 39.69 1.12 -67.25
CA ILE A 215 40.75 2.07 -66.92
C ILE A 215 41.09 2.87 -68.18
N SER A 216 40.97 4.19 -68.10
CA SER A 216 41.34 5.11 -69.17
C SER A 216 42.28 6.18 -68.64
N GLY A 217 43.32 6.56 -69.39
CA GLY A 217 44.25 7.57 -68.89
C GLY A 217 45.39 7.92 -69.84
N ARG A 218 46.39 8.60 -69.26
CA ARG A 218 47.63 9.01 -69.92
C ARG A 218 48.81 8.76 -69.01
N ALA A 219 49.87 8.18 -69.56
CA ALA A 219 51.05 7.76 -68.79
C ALA A 219 52.34 8.05 -69.57
N THR A 220 53.37 8.53 -68.87
CA THR A 220 54.73 8.63 -69.39
C THR A 220 55.61 7.63 -68.66
N VAL A 221 56.28 6.75 -69.40
CA VAL A 221 57.14 5.68 -68.88
C VAL A 221 58.58 6.01 -69.24
N ALA A 222 59.37 6.39 -68.25
CA ALA A 222 60.82 6.50 -68.41
C ALA A 222 61.42 5.07 -68.39
N THR A 223 62.16 4.70 -69.44
CA THR A 223 62.75 3.36 -69.61
C THR A 223 64.21 3.28 -69.13
N GLY A 224 64.69 4.33 -68.47
CA GLY A 224 65.93 4.33 -67.69
C GLY A 224 65.81 3.57 -66.37
N ALA A 225 66.86 3.65 -65.55
CA ALA A 225 66.87 3.15 -64.18
C ALA A 225 67.02 4.32 -63.20
N PRO A 226 66.17 4.45 -62.15
CA PRO A 226 64.99 3.62 -61.86
C PRO A 226 63.86 3.80 -62.89
N LEU A 227 62.97 2.81 -62.99
CA LEU A 227 61.78 2.89 -63.83
C LEU A 227 60.73 3.74 -63.10
N SER A 228 60.24 4.78 -63.78
CA SER A 228 59.17 5.64 -63.28
C SER A 228 58.04 5.79 -64.28
N VAL A 229 56.82 5.60 -63.81
CA VAL A 229 55.58 5.92 -64.53
C VAL A 229 54.94 7.14 -63.86
N GLU A 230 54.59 8.15 -64.63
CA GLU A 230 53.85 9.33 -64.15
C GLU A 230 52.63 9.56 -65.03
N GLY A 231 51.47 9.85 -64.43
CA GLY A 231 50.23 9.93 -65.19
C GLY A 231 48.97 10.25 -64.38
N ALA A 232 47.87 10.24 -65.12
CA ALA A 232 46.51 10.34 -64.57
C ALA A 232 45.65 9.22 -65.19
N ILE A 233 44.87 8.55 -64.34
CA ILE A 233 43.98 7.46 -64.71
C ILE A 233 42.60 7.66 -64.09
N ASP A 234 41.57 7.45 -64.89
CA ASP A 234 40.18 7.31 -64.46
C ASP A 234 39.84 5.82 -64.47
N ALA A 235 39.31 5.32 -63.35
CA ALA A 235 38.95 3.92 -63.18
C ALA A 235 37.48 3.75 -62.74
N GLY A 236 36.74 2.92 -63.47
CA GLY A 236 35.42 2.43 -63.10
C GLY A 236 35.50 0.94 -62.76
N ILE A 237 34.99 0.54 -61.58
CA ILE A 237 35.06 -0.83 -61.07
C ILE A 237 33.72 -1.24 -60.47
N GLU A 238 33.21 -2.42 -60.81
CA GLU A 238 32.06 -3.02 -60.12
C GLU A 238 32.53 -3.73 -58.83
N MET A 239 31.88 -3.43 -57.70
CA MET A 239 32.39 -3.78 -56.36
C MET A 239 32.44 -5.29 -56.09
N ASP A 240 31.66 -6.09 -56.82
CA ASP A 240 31.70 -7.56 -56.75
C ASP A 240 33.06 -8.10 -57.21
N LYS A 241 33.70 -7.48 -58.22
CA LYS A 241 35.02 -7.89 -58.72
C LYS A 241 36.12 -7.70 -57.66
N LEU A 242 35.91 -6.78 -56.73
CA LEU A 242 36.79 -6.51 -55.59
C LEU A 242 36.52 -7.42 -54.39
N ALA A 243 35.48 -8.27 -54.39
CA ALA A 243 35.13 -9.12 -53.25
C ALA A 243 36.29 -9.97 -52.71
N ARG A 244 37.23 -10.37 -53.58
CA ARG A 244 38.48 -11.06 -53.24
C ARG A 244 39.41 -10.33 -52.25
N PHE A 245 39.20 -9.04 -52.02
CA PHE A 245 39.95 -8.20 -51.08
C PHE A 245 39.19 -7.90 -49.77
N PHE A 246 37.91 -8.28 -49.69
CA PHE A 246 37.08 -8.09 -48.50
C PHE A 246 37.03 -9.37 -47.64
N PRO A 247 36.77 -9.26 -46.32
CA PRO A 247 36.56 -10.42 -45.45
C PRO A 247 35.38 -11.31 -45.86
N ASP A 248 35.44 -12.59 -45.49
CA ASP A 248 34.35 -13.55 -45.72
C ASP A 248 32.99 -13.02 -45.22
N GLY A 249 31.96 -13.15 -46.05
CA GLY A 249 30.61 -12.67 -45.76
C GLY A 249 30.39 -11.16 -45.90
N ALA A 250 31.39 -10.38 -46.35
CA ALA A 250 31.20 -8.96 -46.67
C ALA A 250 30.30 -8.74 -47.90
N ALA A 251 30.38 -9.64 -48.89
CA ALA A 251 29.56 -9.63 -50.11
C ALA A 251 29.37 -8.23 -50.76
N PRO A 252 30.47 -7.51 -51.09
CA PRO A 252 30.40 -6.14 -51.57
C PRO A 252 29.64 -6.03 -52.91
N SER A 253 28.79 -5.02 -53.01
CA SER A 253 28.13 -4.63 -54.25
C SER A 253 28.06 -3.10 -54.39
N GLY A 254 27.73 -2.62 -55.59
CA GLY A 254 27.77 -1.21 -55.96
C GLY A 254 28.77 -0.93 -57.10
N ARG A 255 28.91 0.35 -57.46
CA ARG A 255 29.80 0.81 -58.54
C ARG A 255 30.75 1.90 -58.06
N LEU A 256 32.04 1.62 -58.11
CA LEU A 256 33.13 2.53 -57.79
C LEU A 256 33.54 3.31 -59.03
N LYS A 257 33.75 4.62 -58.85
CA LYS A 257 34.50 5.49 -59.74
C LYS A 257 35.59 6.21 -58.97
N THR A 258 36.76 6.36 -59.58
CA THR A 258 37.87 7.13 -59.02
C THR A 258 38.71 7.75 -60.13
N SER A 259 39.15 9.00 -59.91
CA SER A 259 40.08 9.72 -60.77
C SER A 259 41.38 9.95 -60.01
N LEU A 260 42.46 9.27 -60.41
CA LEU A 260 43.75 9.26 -59.71
C LEU A 260 44.83 9.96 -60.54
N THR A 261 45.56 10.88 -59.92
CA THR A 261 46.78 11.50 -60.50
C THR A 261 47.97 11.23 -59.59
N GLY A 262 49.09 10.78 -60.15
CA GLY A 262 50.25 10.40 -59.35
C GLY A 262 51.43 9.84 -60.14
N SER A 263 52.36 9.23 -59.39
CA SER A 263 53.51 8.52 -59.95
C SER A 263 53.71 7.17 -59.28
N LEU A 264 54.36 6.26 -60.01
CA LEU A 264 54.81 4.94 -59.57
C LEU A 264 56.31 4.87 -59.80
N ARG A 265 57.10 4.78 -58.72
CA ARG A 265 58.57 4.68 -58.76
C ARG A 265 59.02 3.47 -57.96
N ASP A 266 59.82 2.61 -58.59
CA ASP A 266 60.36 1.39 -57.95
C ASP A 266 59.27 0.53 -57.25
N GLY A 267 58.07 0.47 -57.83
CA GLY A 267 56.93 -0.29 -57.31
C GLY A 267 56.10 0.40 -56.22
N LYS A 268 56.53 1.56 -55.69
CA LYS A 268 55.75 2.37 -54.73
C LYS A 268 54.85 3.37 -55.45
N PRO A 269 53.52 3.30 -55.31
CA PRO A 269 52.63 4.34 -55.82
C PRO A 269 52.65 5.55 -54.88
N GLN A 270 52.44 6.73 -55.45
CA GLN A 270 52.05 7.95 -54.75
C GLN A 270 51.01 8.66 -55.62
N ALA A 271 49.74 8.55 -55.24
CA ALA A 271 48.62 9.10 -55.99
C ALA A 271 47.59 9.80 -55.10
N ARG A 272 46.89 10.77 -55.68
CA ARG A 272 45.79 11.50 -55.05
C ARG A 272 44.62 11.61 -56.02
N GLY A 273 43.40 11.64 -55.49
CA GLY A 273 42.18 11.61 -56.29
C GLY A 273 40.93 11.74 -55.44
N ASP A 274 39.79 11.41 -56.06
CA ASP A 274 38.50 11.28 -55.41
C ASP A 274 37.94 9.85 -55.57
N LEU A 275 36.93 9.53 -54.77
CA LEU A 275 36.21 8.27 -54.76
C LEU A 275 34.70 8.54 -54.66
N ASP A 276 33.92 8.11 -55.66
CA ASP A 276 32.45 8.07 -55.64
C ASP A 276 32.01 6.61 -55.83
N VAL A 277 31.42 6.01 -54.78
CA VAL A 277 30.86 4.66 -54.83
C VAL A 277 29.34 4.76 -54.72
N ALA A 278 28.63 4.37 -55.77
CA ALA A 278 27.18 4.33 -55.81
C ALA A 278 26.64 2.95 -55.39
N ASP A 279 25.57 2.96 -54.61
CA ASP A 279 24.77 1.81 -54.21
C ASP A 279 25.59 0.74 -53.47
N LEU A 280 26.42 1.19 -52.50
CA LEU A 280 27.38 0.37 -51.78
C LEU A 280 26.70 -0.51 -50.72
N SER A 281 26.65 -1.83 -50.93
CA SER A 281 26.23 -2.78 -49.89
C SER A 281 27.41 -3.54 -49.30
N LEU A 282 27.45 -3.69 -47.97
CA LEU A 282 28.47 -4.43 -47.22
C LEU A 282 27.83 -5.16 -46.02
N TRP A 283 28.10 -6.46 -45.85
CA TRP A 283 27.53 -7.34 -44.80
C TRP A 283 25.98 -7.37 -44.72
N GLY A 284 25.32 -6.96 -45.81
CA GLY A 284 23.86 -6.80 -45.90
C GLY A 284 23.34 -5.42 -45.47
N LEU A 285 24.22 -4.47 -45.16
CA LEU A 285 23.88 -3.07 -44.90
C LEU A 285 24.10 -2.25 -46.18
N THR A 286 23.09 -1.50 -46.61
CA THR A 286 23.18 -0.63 -47.80
C THR A 286 23.49 0.80 -47.37
N LEU A 287 24.67 1.27 -47.77
CA LEU A 287 25.02 2.69 -47.84
C LEU A 287 24.55 3.21 -49.22
N GLY A 288 24.10 4.46 -49.30
CA GLY A 288 23.61 5.05 -50.55
C GLY A 288 24.75 5.34 -51.55
N ARG A 289 25.04 6.63 -51.75
CA ARG A 289 26.29 7.05 -52.40
C ARG A 289 27.31 7.42 -51.32
N LEU A 290 28.49 6.79 -51.36
CA LEU A 290 29.66 7.16 -50.58
C LEU A 290 30.56 8.08 -51.42
N ARG A 291 31.06 9.16 -50.82
CA ARG A 291 32.08 10.05 -51.39
C ARG A 291 33.24 10.23 -50.42
N SER A 292 34.45 10.34 -50.93
CA SER A 292 35.67 10.60 -50.15
C SER A 292 36.75 11.24 -51.02
N ASP A 293 37.59 12.10 -50.43
CA ASP A 293 38.93 12.34 -50.97
C ASP A 293 39.75 11.06 -50.79
N LEU A 294 40.63 10.76 -51.75
CA LEU A 294 41.42 9.52 -51.81
C LEU A 294 42.91 9.85 -51.93
N LEU A 295 43.71 9.30 -51.01
CA LEU A 295 45.18 9.30 -51.10
C LEU A 295 45.67 7.85 -51.09
N VAL A 296 46.65 7.53 -51.93
CA VAL A 296 47.20 6.19 -52.06
C VAL A 296 48.74 6.26 -52.02
N ASP A 297 49.34 5.61 -51.04
CA ASP A 297 50.77 5.37 -50.93
C ASP A 297 51.07 3.88 -50.63
N ASP A 298 51.78 3.56 -49.56
CA ASP A 298 51.87 2.18 -49.04
C ASP A 298 50.54 1.73 -48.38
N ALA A 299 49.60 2.65 -48.15
CA ALA A 299 48.21 2.40 -47.73
C ALA A 299 47.19 3.22 -48.55
N VAL A 300 45.90 2.93 -48.34
CA VAL A 300 44.76 3.67 -48.91
C VAL A 300 44.09 4.50 -47.81
N HIS A 301 44.07 5.82 -47.99
CA HIS A 301 43.50 6.77 -47.03
C HIS A 301 42.26 7.45 -47.61
N LEU A 302 41.14 7.28 -46.93
CA LEU A 302 39.84 7.89 -47.23
C LEU A 302 39.60 9.06 -46.28
N LYS A 303 39.54 10.28 -46.79
CA LYS A 303 39.37 11.52 -46.01
C LYS A 303 38.10 12.25 -46.41
N GLY A 304 37.38 12.80 -45.43
CA GLY A 304 36.13 13.51 -45.69
C GLY A 304 35.03 12.60 -46.23
N ILE A 305 34.98 11.36 -45.75
CA ILE A 305 33.93 10.39 -46.10
C ILE A 305 32.57 11.05 -45.83
N ARG A 306 31.65 10.97 -46.79
CA ARG A 306 30.22 11.25 -46.62
C ARG A 306 29.40 10.18 -47.32
N ALA A 307 28.44 9.60 -46.62
CA ALA A 307 27.49 8.65 -47.17
C ALA A 307 26.11 8.81 -46.52
N HIS A 308 25.04 8.46 -47.23
CA HIS A 308 23.72 8.30 -46.61
C HIS A 308 23.60 6.87 -46.06
N PHE A 309 23.18 6.73 -44.81
CA PHE A 309 23.14 5.45 -44.10
C PHE A 309 21.93 5.40 -43.14
N LEU A 310 21.09 4.37 -43.25
CA LEU A 310 19.94 4.12 -42.36
C LEU A 310 19.09 5.37 -42.04
N GLY A 311 18.81 6.19 -43.06
CA GLY A 311 18.02 7.43 -42.95
C GLY A 311 18.79 8.71 -42.59
N GLY A 312 20.01 8.61 -42.04
CA GLY A 312 20.86 9.75 -41.68
C GLY A 312 22.13 9.89 -42.50
N GLU A 313 23.06 10.75 -42.05
CA GLU A 313 24.37 10.97 -42.67
C GLU A 313 25.51 10.29 -41.89
N ALA A 314 26.38 9.59 -42.61
CA ALA A 314 27.60 8.99 -42.12
C ALA A 314 28.80 9.81 -42.61
N THR A 315 29.61 10.32 -41.68
CA THR A 315 30.79 11.14 -41.98
C THR A 315 32.04 10.62 -41.27
N GLY A 316 33.24 10.85 -41.83
CA GLY A 316 34.47 10.44 -41.15
C GLY A 316 35.72 10.29 -42.02
N SER A 317 36.62 9.41 -41.59
CA SER A 317 37.84 9.01 -42.32
C SER A 317 38.20 7.56 -42.03
N ALA A 318 38.86 6.89 -42.98
CA ALA A 318 39.32 5.52 -42.84
C ALA A 318 40.68 5.30 -43.50
N ASP A 319 41.57 4.60 -42.80
CA ASP A 319 42.89 4.21 -43.28
C ASP A 319 42.90 2.68 -43.48
N ILE A 320 43.33 2.21 -44.65
CA ILE A 320 43.24 0.80 -45.06
C ILE A 320 44.62 0.36 -45.60
N ALA A 321 45.29 -0.53 -44.87
CA ALA A 321 46.62 -1.03 -45.20
C ALA A 321 46.61 -2.55 -45.46
N LEU A 322 47.51 -3.03 -46.34
CA LEU A 322 47.68 -4.46 -46.64
C LEU A 322 48.92 -5.03 -45.93
N VAL A 323 48.79 -5.31 -44.63
CA VAL A 323 49.90 -5.76 -43.79
C VAL A 323 50.09 -7.28 -43.95
N LYS A 324 51.24 -7.71 -44.49
CA LYS A 324 51.59 -9.13 -44.72
C LYS A 324 50.52 -9.90 -45.52
N GLY A 325 49.91 -9.25 -46.51
CA GLY A 325 48.86 -9.85 -47.34
C GLY A 325 47.48 -9.96 -46.67
N ARG A 326 47.29 -9.33 -45.50
CA ARG A 326 45.99 -9.26 -44.81
C ARG A 326 45.56 -7.80 -44.70
N LEU A 327 44.30 -7.52 -45.01
CA LEU A 327 43.74 -6.17 -44.86
C LEU A 327 43.63 -5.83 -43.37
N GLN A 328 44.04 -4.61 -43.02
CA GLN A 328 43.83 -3.97 -41.73
C GLN A 328 43.27 -2.57 -41.98
N GLY A 329 42.09 -2.30 -41.43
CA GLY A 329 41.40 -1.01 -41.55
C GLY A 329 41.19 -0.36 -40.18
N THR A 330 41.36 0.95 -40.10
CA THR A 330 40.96 1.79 -38.96
C THR A 330 40.07 2.91 -39.45
N SER A 331 38.99 3.21 -38.74
CA SER A 331 38.07 4.29 -39.08
C SER A 331 37.67 5.13 -37.87
N ASP A 332 37.63 6.44 -38.08
CA ASP A 332 36.94 7.40 -37.22
C ASP A 332 35.62 7.74 -37.91
N LEU A 333 34.50 7.42 -37.25
CA LEU A 333 33.16 7.49 -37.81
C LEU A 333 32.24 8.30 -36.92
N ARG A 334 31.49 9.22 -37.52
CA ARG A 334 30.37 9.94 -36.92
C ARG A 334 29.11 9.68 -37.75
N LEU A 335 28.06 9.22 -37.09
CA LEU A 335 26.73 9.06 -37.68
C LEU A 335 25.79 10.08 -37.05
N ASP A 336 25.07 10.85 -37.85
CA ASP A 336 24.11 11.85 -37.39
C ASP A 336 22.72 11.58 -37.97
N GLY A 337 21.70 11.64 -37.11
CA GLY A 337 20.30 11.55 -37.54
C GLY A 337 19.84 10.18 -38.02
N ILE A 338 20.48 9.09 -37.59
CA ILE A 338 20.13 7.73 -38.02
C ILE A 338 18.76 7.31 -37.48
N ASP A 339 17.91 6.69 -38.30
CA ASP A 339 16.59 6.23 -37.87
C ASP A 339 16.71 5.09 -36.84
N ALA A 340 16.22 5.35 -35.63
CA ALA A 340 16.23 4.39 -34.53
C ALA A 340 15.50 3.10 -34.88
N ALA A 341 14.41 3.15 -35.66
CA ALA A 341 13.63 1.98 -36.03
C ALA A 341 14.45 1.00 -36.90
N GLN A 342 15.28 1.52 -37.80
CA GLN A 342 16.10 0.70 -38.71
C GLN A 342 17.26 0.00 -37.97
N ILE A 343 17.88 0.67 -37.01
CA ILE A 343 18.90 0.04 -36.13
C ILE A 343 18.26 -1.04 -35.24
N LEU A 344 17.07 -0.77 -34.69
CA LEU A 344 16.35 -1.70 -33.83
C LEU A 344 15.87 -2.95 -34.60
N GLU A 345 15.38 -2.80 -35.83
CA GLU A 345 15.05 -3.93 -36.70
C GLU A 345 16.28 -4.80 -36.99
N TYR A 346 17.44 -4.18 -37.28
CA TYR A 346 18.71 -4.90 -37.47
C TYR A 346 19.18 -5.64 -36.20
N ALA A 347 18.94 -5.07 -35.02
CA ALA A 347 19.20 -5.72 -33.72
C ALA A 347 18.22 -6.86 -33.39
N GLY A 348 17.10 -7.00 -34.14
CA GLY A 348 16.06 -8.01 -33.90
C GLY A 348 15.03 -7.61 -32.83
N TRP A 349 14.84 -6.30 -32.60
CA TRP A 349 13.87 -5.76 -31.65
C TRP A 349 12.42 -6.11 -32.02
N GLY A 350 11.69 -6.72 -31.09
CA GLY A 350 10.28 -7.05 -31.22
C GLY A 350 9.30 -6.08 -30.54
N GLY A 351 9.79 -5.01 -29.92
CA GLY A 351 8.99 -4.11 -29.08
C GLY A 351 8.05 -3.17 -29.86
N PRO A 352 7.43 -2.18 -29.20
CA PRO A 352 6.70 -1.13 -29.90
C PRO A 352 7.62 -0.35 -30.85
N PRO A 353 7.06 0.26 -31.92
CA PRO A 353 7.83 1.11 -32.80
C PRO A 353 8.31 2.36 -32.04
N LEU A 354 9.64 2.54 -31.99
CA LEU A 354 10.28 3.73 -31.44
C LEU A 354 10.60 4.69 -32.60
N THR A 355 10.18 5.95 -32.48
CA THR A 355 10.43 6.99 -33.49
C THR A 355 11.46 7.97 -32.95
N GLY A 356 12.64 8.04 -33.58
CA GLY A 356 13.72 8.88 -33.08
C GLY A 356 14.99 8.82 -33.92
N THR A 357 15.95 9.65 -33.55
CA THR A 357 17.25 9.76 -34.20
C THR A 357 18.37 9.31 -33.27
N ILE A 358 19.25 8.46 -33.79
CA ILE A 358 20.47 8.00 -33.14
C ILE A 358 21.65 8.77 -33.74
N HIS A 359 22.44 9.38 -32.86
CA HIS A 359 23.75 9.93 -33.15
C HIS A 359 24.81 8.99 -32.56
N TYR A 360 25.89 8.80 -33.28
CA TYR A 360 27.03 8.00 -32.85
C TYR A 360 28.33 8.70 -33.22
N SER A 361 29.35 8.61 -32.36
CA SER A 361 30.71 8.94 -32.76
C SER A 361 31.74 8.05 -32.07
N GLY A 362 32.74 7.59 -32.81
CA GLY A 362 33.79 6.74 -32.25
C GLY A 362 34.78 6.18 -33.27
N ARG A 363 35.69 5.36 -32.77
CA ARG A 363 36.80 4.77 -33.50
C ARG A 363 36.67 3.25 -33.55
N HIS A 364 36.81 2.68 -34.75
CA HIS A 364 36.86 1.23 -34.95
C HIS A 364 38.13 0.79 -35.66
N SER A 365 38.44 -0.49 -35.50
CA SER A 365 39.50 -1.22 -36.18
C SER A 365 38.97 -2.60 -36.57
N VAL A 366 39.38 -3.09 -37.75
CA VAL A 366 38.93 -4.35 -38.33
C VAL A 366 40.07 -4.96 -39.15
N ASP A 367 40.15 -6.29 -39.20
CA ASP A 367 41.11 -7.01 -40.05
C ASP A 367 40.41 -7.92 -41.06
N SER A 368 41.21 -8.62 -41.87
CA SER A 368 40.83 -9.69 -42.82
C SER A 368 39.79 -10.73 -42.35
N THR A 369 39.55 -10.89 -41.04
CA THR A 369 38.52 -11.80 -40.47
C THR A 369 37.15 -11.12 -40.29
N GLY A 370 37.03 -9.85 -40.68
CA GLY A 370 35.78 -9.10 -40.77
C GLY A 370 35.22 -8.73 -39.40
N LEU A 371 33.89 -8.76 -39.26
CA LEU A 371 33.21 -8.38 -38.01
C LEU A 371 33.72 -9.14 -36.77
N LYS A 372 34.35 -10.32 -36.93
CA LYS A 372 34.95 -11.09 -35.83
C LYS A 372 36.19 -10.43 -35.20
N SER A 373 36.88 -9.54 -35.92
CA SER A 373 38.00 -8.75 -35.40
C SER A 373 37.66 -7.29 -35.12
N LEU A 374 36.38 -6.92 -35.23
CA LEU A 374 35.91 -5.57 -34.93
C LEU A 374 36.24 -5.21 -33.47
N ARG A 375 37.14 -4.24 -33.30
CA ARG A 375 37.51 -3.67 -32.00
C ARG A 375 37.40 -2.16 -32.06
N GLY A 376 36.74 -1.55 -31.10
CA GLY A 376 36.48 -0.11 -31.13
C GLY A 376 35.64 0.38 -29.97
N SER A 377 35.52 1.71 -29.88
CA SER A 377 34.78 2.40 -28.84
C SER A 377 34.22 3.73 -29.35
N GLY A 378 33.06 4.12 -28.84
CA GLY A 378 32.41 5.39 -29.15
C GLY A 378 31.32 5.74 -28.15
N VAL A 379 30.57 6.81 -28.42
CA VAL A 379 29.40 7.22 -27.64
C VAL A 379 28.17 7.16 -28.56
N ILE A 380 27.07 6.64 -28.03
CA ILE A 380 25.73 6.73 -28.62
C ILE A 380 24.92 7.76 -27.85
N ASP A 381 24.31 8.70 -28.57
CA ASP A 381 23.28 9.61 -28.08
C ASP A 381 22.02 9.42 -28.94
N ALA A 382 20.93 8.92 -28.35
CA ALA A 382 19.66 8.70 -29.04
C ALA A 382 18.54 9.53 -28.39
N VAL A 383 17.76 10.22 -29.22
CA VAL A 383 16.58 10.97 -28.80
C VAL A 383 15.39 10.54 -29.65
N GLY A 384 14.29 10.16 -29.00
CA GLY A 384 13.09 9.69 -29.67
C GLY A 384 11.84 9.83 -28.81
N HIS A 385 10.75 9.25 -29.29
CA HIS A 385 9.48 9.18 -28.62
C HIS A 385 8.91 7.75 -28.69
N PHE A 386 8.08 7.41 -27.73
CA PHE A 386 7.32 6.16 -27.68
C PHE A 386 5.94 6.43 -27.10
N ARG A 387 5.00 5.48 -27.27
CA ARG A 387 3.62 5.65 -26.81
C ARG A 387 3.37 4.93 -25.48
N SER A 388 2.84 5.66 -24.49
CA SER A 388 2.45 5.14 -23.16
C SER A 388 1.22 4.22 -23.23
N PRO A 389 0.86 3.47 -22.16
CA PRO A 389 -0.37 2.66 -22.14
C PRO A 389 -1.63 3.52 -22.28
N ARG A 390 -1.55 4.80 -21.87
CA ARG A 390 -2.62 5.80 -21.95
C ARG A 390 -2.74 6.44 -23.34
N GLY A 391 -1.83 6.11 -24.26
CA GLY A 391 -1.81 6.61 -25.64
C GLY A 391 -1.03 7.91 -25.83
N GLU A 392 -0.39 8.43 -24.78
CA GLU A 392 0.43 9.66 -24.82
C GLU A 392 1.79 9.38 -25.47
N GLU A 393 2.37 10.35 -26.17
CA GLU A 393 3.73 10.23 -26.70
C GLU A 393 4.72 10.85 -25.70
N LEU A 394 5.60 10.01 -25.16
CA LEU A 394 6.58 10.37 -24.13
C LEU A 394 7.99 10.44 -24.76
N PRO A 395 8.82 11.41 -24.35
CA PRO A 395 10.20 11.51 -24.82
C PRO A 395 11.07 10.41 -24.21
N LEU A 396 12.04 9.97 -25.00
CA LEU A 396 13.05 8.96 -24.70
C LEU A 396 14.44 9.55 -25.02
N GLU A 397 15.26 9.75 -24.01
CA GLU A 397 16.67 10.17 -24.12
C GLU A 397 17.56 9.01 -23.65
N VAL A 398 18.58 8.65 -24.43
CA VAL A 398 19.53 7.56 -24.12
C VAL A 398 20.95 7.99 -24.49
N THR A 399 21.86 8.00 -23.52
CA THR A 399 23.31 8.21 -23.74
C THR A 399 24.08 7.03 -23.17
N THR A 400 25.03 6.44 -23.92
CA THR A 400 25.85 5.30 -23.46
C THR A 400 27.19 5.19 -24.17
N ASP A 401 28.22 4.74 -23.45
CA ASP A 401 29.50 4.32 -24.02
C ASP A 401 29.34 2.98 -24.73
N LEU A 402 29.78 2.92 -25.99
CA LEU A 402 29.85 1.71 -26.79
C LEU A 402 31.26 1.12 -26.76
N SER A 403 31.36 -0.21 -26.61
CA SER A 403 32.57 -0.99 -26.86
C SER A 403 32.24 -2.20 -27.74
N SER A 404 32.79 -2.23 -28.96
CA SER A 404 32.62 -3.37 -29.88
C SER A 404 33.74 -4.38 -29.69
N GLU A 405 33.40 -5.63 -29.42
CA GLU A 405 34.35 -6.76 -29.43
C GLU A 405 33.75 -7.92 -30.23
N GLY A 406 34.16 -8.02 -31.50
CA GLY A 406 33.59 -8.98 -32.45
C GLY A 406 32.18 -8.59 -32.91
N ASP A 407 31.29 -9.56 -32.96
CA ASP A 407 29.87 -9.40 -33.33
C ASP A 407 28.97 -8.91 -32.19
N THR A 408 29.56 -8.69 -31.01
CA THR A 408 28.86 -8.26 -29.80
C THR A 408 29.25 -6.83 -29.43
N ILE A 409 28.23 -5.98 -29.32
CA ILE A 409 28.34 -4.60 -28.87
C ILE A 409 28.04 -4.57 -27.37
N ARG A 410 29.02 -4.19 -26.54
CA ARG A 410 28.80 -3.89 -25.13
C ARG A 410 28.39 -2.43 -24.98
N LEU A 411 27.37 -2.19 -24.17
CA LEU A 411 26.90 -0.87 -23.75
C LEU A 411 27.27 -0.67 -22.28
N VAL A 412 27.93 0.44 -21.98
CA VAL A 412 28.51 0.74 -20.67
C VAL A 412 28.14 2.18 -20.28
N ASN A 413 28.10 2.48 -18.98
CA ASN A 413 27.78 3.81 -18.44
C ASN A 413 26.47 4.41 -19.03
N GLY A 414 25.53 3.54 -19.38
CA GLY A 414 24.28 3.95 -20.02
C GLY A 414 23.40 4.72 -19.07
N SER A 415 22.81 5.79 -19.56
CA SER A 415 21.75 6.54 -18.89
C SER A 415 20.52 6.57 -19.78
N LEU A 416 19.39 6.18 -19.20
CA LEU A 416 18.07 6.16 -19.81
C LEU A 416 17.20 7.20 -19.10
N ARG A 417 16.50 8.03 -19.87
CA ARG A 417 15.41 8.86 -19.37
C ARG A 417 14.20 8.71 -20.28
N ALA A 418 13.05 8.41 -19.68
CA ALA A 418 11.79 8.18 -20.38
C ALA A 418 10.65 8.76 -19.55
N GLY A 419 10.04 9.84 -20.03
CA GLY A 419 9.06 10.61 -19.25
C GLY A 419 9.65 11.16 -17.94
N SER A 420 9.02 10.80 -16.82
CA SER A 420 9.49 11.10 -15.46
C SER A 420 10.68 10.23 -15.02
N THR A 421 10.85 9.07 -15.65
CA THR A 421 11.72 7.98 -15.20
C THR A 421 13.16 8.17 -15.65
N ARG A 422 14.11 7.85 -14.77
CA ARG A 422 15.56 7.83 -15.03
C ARG A 422 16.17 6.53 -14.52
N ALA A 423 17.09 5.93 -15.26
CA ALA A 423 17.81 4.73 -14.84
C ALA A 423 19.23 4.68 -15.41
N GLY A 424 20.16 4.10 -14.67
CA GLY A 424 21.43 3.63 -15.22
C GLY A 424 21.25 2.26 -15.90
N PHE A 425 21.99 2.00 -16.96
CA PHE A 425 22.03 0.67 -17.59
C PHE A 425 23.43 0.30 -18.11
N SER A 426 23.64 -1.00 -18.26
CA SER A 426 24.75 -1.60 -19.02
C SER A 426 24.23 -2.85 -19.71
N GLY A 427 24.89 -3.34 -20.75
CA GLY A 427 24.32 -4.47 -21.50
C GLY A 427 25.10 -4.94 -22.71
N THR A 428 24.47 -5.83 -23.48
CA THR A 428 25.00 -6.39 -24.72
C THR A 428 23.92 -6.45 -25.80
N VAL A 429 24.28 -6.02 -27.00
CA VAL A 429 23.53 -6.24 -28.25
C VAL A 429 24.34 -7.19 -29.13
N THR A 430 23.76 -8.33 -29.48
CA THR A 430 24.42 -9.37 -30.29
C THR A 430 23.52 -9.71 -31.48
N ARG A 431 24.09 -9.75 -32.68
CA ARG A 431 23.36 -9.80 -33.97
C ARG A 431 22.37 -10.98 -34.04
N GLY A 432 21.08 -10.68 -33.91
CA GLY A 432 20.00 -11.65 -34.03
C GLY A 432 19.69 -12.46 -32.77
N GLU A 433 20.43 -12.26 -31.67
CA GLU A 433 20.15 -12.83 -30.34
C GLU A 433 19.30 -11.90 -29.46
N GLY A 434 19.26 -10.60 -29.76
CA GLY A 434 18.44 -9.61 -29.05
C GLY A 434 19.25 -8.67 -28.16
N ILE A 435 18.61 -8.14 -27.12
CA ILE A 435 19.17 -7.11 -26.24
C ILE A 435 19.07 -7.57 -24.78
N ARG A 436 20.21 -7.57 -24.06
CA ARG A 436 20.26 -7.82 -22.61
C ARG A 436 20.74 -6.56 -21.90
N LEU A 437 19.98 -6.07 -20.92
CA LEU A 437 20.28 -4.86 -20.15
C LEU A 437 20.25 -5.16 -18.65
N LYS A 438 21.35 -4.93 -17.94
CA LYS A 438 21.31 -4.76 -16.48
C LYS A 438 20.91 -3.33 -16.18
N MET A 439 19.80 -3.14 -15.46
CA MET A 439 19.33 -1.82 -15.04
C MET A 439 19.66 -1.59 -13.57
N SER A 440 20.07 -0.37 -13.22
CA SER A 440 20.50 -0.03 -11.86
C SER A 440 20.11 1.41 -11.51
N GLY A 441 19.73 1.64 -10.25
CA GLY A 441 19.32 2.98 -9.79
C GLY A 441 18.14 3.57 -10.55
N GLY A 442 17.22 2.72 -11.03
CA GLY A 442 16.00 3.17 -11.69
C GLY A 442 15.12 3.94 -10.70
N THR A 443 14.64 5.12 -11.07
CA THR A 443 13.78 5.99 -10.26
C THR A 443 12.71 6.65 -11.12
N GLY A 444 11.46 6.63 -10.65
CA GLY A 444 10.34 7.33 -11.30
C GLY A 444 9.04 6.52 -11.34
N ASN A 445 8.23 6.76 -12.36
CA ASN A 445 6.99 6.04 -12.61
C ASN A 445 7.25 4.85 -13.56
N LEU A 446 7.42 3.65 -12.99
CA LEU A 446 7.73 2.42 -13.73
C LEU A 446 6.72 2.11 -14.87
N ALA A 447 5.44 2.50 -14.70
CA ALA A 447 4.40 2.31 -15.73
C ALA A 447 4.64 3.13 -17.02
N GLU A 448 5.51 4.14 -16.99
CA GLU A 448 5.93 4.87 -18.18
C GLU A 448 6.94 4.08 -19.02
N ILE A 449 7.81 3.25 -18.44
CA ILE A 449 8.87 2.55 -19.21
C ILE A 449 8.54 1.11 -19.59
N LEU A 450 7.64 0.44 -18.86
CA LEU A 450 7.19 -0.92 -19.20
C LEU A 450 6.62 -1.08 -20.64
N PRO A 451 5.98 -0.08 -21.29
CA PRO A 451 5.56 -0.18 -22.69
C PRO A 451 6.71 -0.50 -23.66
N LEU A 452 7.92 0.02 -23.40
CA LEU A 452 9.10 -0.20 -24.22
C LEU A 452 9.41 -1.69 -24.38
N PHE A 453 9.03 -2.51 -23.40
CA PHE A 453 9.32 -3.95 -23.36
C PHE A 453 8.06 -4.81 -23.55
N ALA A 454 6.96 -4.23 -24.05
CA ALA A 454 5.76 -4.99 -24.38
C ALA A 454 6.03 -5.99 -25.54
N PRO A 455 5.43 -7.19 -25.51
CA PRO A 455 5.53 -8.13 -26.62
C PRO A 455 4.75 -7.63 -27.85
N PRO A 456 5.18 -7.96 -29.08
CA PRO A 456 4.51 -7.50 -30.29
C PRO A 456 3.11 -8.09 -30.40
N LYS A 457 2.08 -7.22 -30.46
CA LYS A 457 0.69 -7.62 -30.72
C LYS A 457 0.64 -8.42 -32.03
N LYS A 458 0.37 -9.72 -31.95
CA LYS A 458 0.32 -10.64 -33.09
C LYS A 458 -0.59 -10.08 -34.19
N ARG A 459 0.02 -9.64 -35.29
CA ARG A 459 -0.68 -9.12 -36.47
C ARG A 459 -1.61 -10.21 -37.00
N PRO A 460 -2.91 -9.94 -37.25
CA PRO A 460 -3.81 -10.93 -37.81
C PRO A 460 -3.26 -11.49 -39.13
N ALA A 461 -3.28 -12.82 -39.29
CA ALA A 461 -2.71 -13.51 -40.43
C ALA A 461 -3.57 -13.29 -41.70
N GLY A 462 -3.42 -12.13 -42.35
CA GLY A 462 -4.27 -11.76 -43.48
C GLY A 462 -4.13 -10.32 -43.99
N ALA A 463 -2.91 -9.76 -44.05
CA ALA A 463 -2.68 -8.41 -44.58
C ALA A 463 -1.37 -8.32 -45.38
N GLY A 464 -1.39 -8.80 -46.63
CA GLY A 464 -0.26 -8.69 -47.56
C GLY A 464 -0.04 -7.25 -48.06
N SER A 465 1.21 -6.91 -48.36
CA SER A 465 1.62 -5.59 -48.86
C SER A 465 1.01 -5.25 -50.22
N LYS A 466 0.50 -4.01 -50.38
CA LYS A 466 0.13 -3.46 -51.69
C LYS A 466 1.38 -3.11 -52.50
N GLY A 467 1.78 -4.02 -53.40
CA GLY A 467 2.70 -3.71 -54.50
C GLY A 467 1.97 -3.02 -55.67
N GLN A 468 2.69 -2.22 -56.44
CA GLN A 468 2.20 -1.53 -57.65
C GLN A 468 2.14 -2.51 -58.86
N PRO A 469 1.23 -2.35 -59.84
CA PRO A 469 0.75 -3.50 -60.62
C PRO A 469 1.48 -3.77 -61.95
N PRO A 470 1.58 -5.05 -62.37
CA PRO A 470 1.82 -5.44 -63.76
C PRO A 470 0.50 -5.48 -64.57
N ALA A 471 0.59 -5.56 -65.91
CA ALA A 471 -0.55 -5.39 -66.81
C ALA A 471 -0.98 -6.67 -67.57
N GLY A 472 -2.29 -6.85 -67.73
CA GLY A 472 -2.89 -7.31 -69.00
C GLY A 472 -3.42 -8.76 -69.16
N LYS A 473 -4.76 -8.86 -69.26
CA LYS A 473 -5.54 -9.89 -70.00
C LYS A 473 -5.62 -11.32 -69.33
N PRO A 474 -6.48 -12.27 -69.78
CA PRO A 474 -7.81 -12.40 -69.17
C PRO A 474 -8.30 -13.83 -68.78
N LYS A 475 -9.41 -13.88 -68.02
CA LYS A 475 -10.30 -15.04 -67.70
C LYS A 475 -11.08 -15.55 -68.96
N PRO A 476 -11.88 -16.67 -68.95
CA PRO A 476 -12.29 -17.64 -67.90
C PRO A 476 -12.20 -19.12 -68.40
N PRO A 477 -13.00 -20.16 -67.96
CA PRO A 477 -13.88 -20.37 -66.78
C PRO A 477 -13.59 -21.69 -66.00
N ALA A 478 -14.49 -22.11 -65.09
CA ALA A 478 -14.51 -23.42 -64.39
C ALA A 478 -15.78 -24.23 -64.75
N PRO A 479 -15.87 -25.55 -64.47
CA PRO A 479 -16.91 -26.02 -63.51
C PRO A 479 -16.70 -27.36 -62.72
N GLN A 480 -17.18 -27.36 -61.46
CA GLN A 480 -18.04 -28.36 -60.76
C GLN A 480 -17.85 -29.91 -60.78
N ALA A 481 -17.65 -30.48 -59.57
CA ALA A 481 -18.45 -31.56 -58.88
C ALA A 481 -18.48 -33.03 -59.43
N ARG A 482 -18.98 -34.10 -58.74
CA ARG A 482 -19.81 -34.36 -57.52
C ARG A 482 -19.41 -35.74 -56.81
N PRO A 483 -20.14 -36.31 -55.80
CA PRO A 483 -19.72 -37.41 -54.88
C PRO A 483 -20.46 -38.78 -55.17
N PRO A 484 -20.85 -39.75 -54.26
CA PRO A 484 -20.67 -39.98 -52.78
C PRO A 484 -20.40 -41.46 -52.31
N GLY A 485 -20.42 -41.75 -50.98
CA GLY A 485 -20.53 -43.11 -50.40
C GLY A 485 -20.53 -43.19 -48.83
N HIS A 486 -21.27 -44.15 -48.24
CA HIS A 486 -21.35 -44.50 -46.79
C HIS A 486 -20.80 -45.93 -46.54
N ALA A 487 -20.75 -46.60 -45.36
CA ALA A 487 -21.51 -46.53 -44.09
C ALA A 487 -20.74 -47.13 -42.86
N ALA A 488 -21.43 -47.55 -41.77
CA ALA A 488 -20.86 -47.94 -40.45
C ALA A 488 -21.45 -49.26 -39.86
N GLY A 489 -20.91 -49.77 -38.71
CA GLY A 489 -21.38 -50.98 -38.00
C GLY A 489 -20.76 -51.20 -36.58
N ALA A 490 -21.40 -51.96 -35.67
CA ALA A 490 -21.06 -52.11 -34.23
C ALA A 490 -21.76 -53.37 -33.57
N VAL A 491 -21.73 -53.77 -32.28
CA VAL A 491 -21.22 -53.23 -30.98
C VAL A 491 -21.20 -54.30 -29.81
N ARG A 492 -20.41 -54.10 -28.73
CA ARG A 492 -20.53 -54.70 -27.32
C ARG A 492 -20.21 -56.21 -27.09
N PRO A 493 -20.14 -56.78 -25.84
CA PRO A 493 -20.46 -56.25 -24.48
C PRO A 493 -19.50 -56.51 -23.25
N ALA A 494 -19.54 -55.58 -22.27
CA ALA A 494 -19.59 -55.67 -20.77
C ALA A 494 -18.78 -56.63 -19.85
N SER A 495 -18.23 -56.06 -18.74
CA SER A 495 -18.35 -56.56 -17.33
C SER A 495 -18.07 -55.44 -16.28
N ASN A 496 -18.25 -55.68 -14.97
CA ASN A 496 -18.42 -54.64 -13.91
C ASN A 496 -17.27 -54.51 -12.87
N ARG A 497 -17.07 -53.29 -12.31
CA ARG A 497 -16.89 -53.03 -10.85
C ARG A 497 -16.96 -51.52 -10.47
N ILE A 498 -17.37 -51.24 -9.23
CA ILE A 498 -17.68 -49.95 -8.52
C ILE A 498 -17.41 -50.26 -7.00
N PRO A 499 -17.09 -49.36 -6.02
CA PRO A 499 -17.24 -47.89 -5.93
C PRO A 499 -16.06 -47.05 -5.38
N SER A 500 -16.13 -45.71 -5.52
CA SER A 500 -16.18 -44.76 -4.38
C SER A 500 -16.47 -43.31 -4.83
N GLN A 501 -17.27 -42.58 -4.03
CA GLN A 501 -17.91 -41.29 -4.35
C GLN A 501 -16.97 -40.08 -4.54
N ALA A 502 -17.36 -39.16 -5.44
CA ALA A 502 -17.24 -37.71 -5.27
C ALA A 502 -18.43 -37.02 -5.98
N GLN A 503 -18.84 -35.83 -5.54
CA GLN A 503 -20.16 -35.24 -5.85
C GLN A 503 -20.26 -34.61 -7.25
N SER A 504 -21.49 -34.54 -7.77
CA SER A 504 -21.84 -34.03 -9.10
C SER A 504 -22.08 -32.51 -9.13
N VAL A 505 -21.45 -31.80 -10.08
CA VAL A 505 -21.82 -30.42 -10.44
C VAL A 505 -22.78 -30.43 -11.63
N VAL A 506 -23.85 -29.63 -11.57
CA VAL A 506 -24.86 -29.52 -12.63
C VAL A 506 -24.43 -28.48 -13.68
N TYR A 507 -24.31 -28.88 -14.94
CA TYR A 507 -24.05 -27.97 -16.06
C TYR A 507 -25.36 -27.31 -16.55
N ALA A 508 -25.57 -26.04 -16.19
CA ALA A 508 -26.64 -25.22 -16.75
C ALA A 508 -26.17 -24.49 -18.02
N SER A 509 -26.46 -25.05 -19.20
CA SER A 509 -26.07 -24.44 -20.49
C SER A 509 -27.06 -23.37 -20.96
N TRP A 510 -26.63 -22.11 -21.01
CA TRP A 510 -27.41 -21.02 -21.60
C TRP A 510 -26.98 -20.74 -23.05
N ARG A 511 -27.96 -20.53 -23.95
CA ARG A 511 -27.73 -20.10 -25.33
C ARG A 511 -27.95 -18.58 -25.44
N PRO A 512 -27.01 -17.79 -25.99
CA PRO A 512 -27.30 -16.40 -26.34
C PRO A 512 -28.30 -16.35 -27.50
N ARG A 513 -29.34 -15.51 -27.39
CA ARG A 513 -30.37 -15.35 -28.43
C ARG A 513 -30.42 -13.92 -28.96
N ALA A 514 -30.04 -13.77 -30.23
CA ALA A 514 -30.37 -12.72 -31.19
C ALA A 514 -30.19 -11.24 -30.77
N ALA A 515 -29.42 -10.50 -31.58
CA ALA A 515 -29.26 -9.06 -31.43
C ALA A 515 -30.47 -8.25 -31.96
N ALA A 516 -30.59 -7.02 -31.45
CA ALA A 516 -31.44 -5.93 -31.95
C ALA A 516 -30.54 -4.68 -32.15
N PRO A 517 -30.99 -3.64 -32.91
CA PRO A 517 -30.11 -3.00 -33.90
C PRO A 517 -29.24 -1.82 -33.41
N ALA A 518 -28.40 -1.36 -34.35
CA ALA A 518 -27.29 -0.43 -34.14
C ALA A 518 -27.67 0.99 -33.69
N ALA A 519 -26.71 1.62 -33.01
CA ALA A 519 -26.59 3.07 -32.83
C ALA A 519 -25.31 3.58 -33.54
N ASP A 520 -25.23 4.88 -33.78
CA ASP A 520 -24.22 5.52 -34.64
C ASP A 520 -22.76 5.47 -34.11
N PRO A 521 -21.76 5.60 -35.00
CA PRO A 521 -20.35 5.32 -34.68
C PRO A 521 -19.68 6.43 -33.86
N VAL A 522 -19.96 6.48 -32.56
CA VAL A 522 -19.09 7.19 -31.62
C VAL A 522 -17.72 6.49 -31.56
N ARG A 523 -16.67 7.30 -31.74
CA ARG A 523 -15.24 6.99 -31.67
C ARG A 523 -14.92 5.75 -30.82
N ALA A 524 -14.49 4.66 -31.49
CA ALA A 524 -14.20 3.39 -30.83
C ALA A 524 -13.22 3.57 -29.66
N PRO A 525 -13.53 3.06 -28.45
CA PRO A 525 -12.57 3.06 -27.35
C PRO A 525 -11.38 2.17 -27.68
N ALA A 526 -10.25 2.41 -27.02
CA ALA A 526 -9.11 1.50 -27.11
C ALA A 526 -9.55 0.08 -26.69
N GLY A 527 -9.09 -0.95 -27.43
CA GLY A 527 -9.38 -2.33 -27.09
C GLY A 527 -8.91 -2.67 -25.67
N PRO A 528 -9.53 -3.64 -24.99
CA PRO A 528 -9.30 -3.90 -23.57
C PRO A 528 -7.81 -4.09 -23.29
N GLY A 529 -7.27 -3.23 -22.43
CA GLY A 529 -5.92 -3.39 -21.90
C GLY A 529 -5.79 -4.73 -21.19
N SER A 530 -4.61 -5.32 -21.28
CA SER A 530 -4.22 -6.52 -20.56
C SER A 530 -4.47 -6.36 -19.05
N PRO A 531 -4.67 -7.46 -18.29
CA PRO A 531 -4.84 -7.36 -16.83
C PRO A 531 -3.66 -6.64 -16.16
N LEU A 532 -2.44 -6.81 -16.68
CA LEU A 532 -1.24 -6.09 -16.26
C LEU A 532 -1.35 -4.57 -16.52
N GLU A 533 -1.78 -4.14 -17.71
CA GLU A 533 -1.98 -2.71 -18.01
C GLU A 533 -3.05 -2.06 -17.10
N LYS A 534 -4.07 -2.81 -16.66
CA LYS A 534 -5.08 -2.31 -15.70
C LYS A 534 -4.49 -2.13 -14.30
N VAL A 535 -3.80 -3.13 -13.77
CA VAL A 535 -3.16 -3.06 -12.43
C VAL A 535 -2.07 -1.97 -12.37
N LEU A 536 -1.34 -1.76 -13.48
CA LEU A 536 -0.37 -0.67 -13.59
C LEU A 536 -1.01 0.72 -13.77
N GLN A 537 -2.31 0.82 -14.02
CA GLN A 537 -3.02 2.10 -14.12
C GLN A 537 -3.63 2.55 -12.78
N SER A 538 -3.99 1.62 -11.89
CA SER A 538 -4.45 1.91 -10.53
C SER A 538 -3.31 2.15 -9.53
N LEU A 539 -2.13 1.57 -9.78
CA LEU A 539 -0.93 1.80 -8.96
C LEU A 539 -0.29 3.19 -9.23
N GLY A 540 0.01 3.90 -8.15
CA GLY A 540 0.77 5.16 -8.15
C GLY A 540 1.82 5.20 -7.04
N GLY A 541 2.62 6.27 -6.99
CA GLY A 541 3.73 6.46 -6.05
C GLY A 541 5.10 6.50 -6.73
N ARG A 542 6.18 6.56 -5.94
CA ARG A 542 7.57 6.60 -6.41
C ARG A 542 8.17 5.21 -6.35
N TRP A 543 8.66 4.71 -7.48
CA TRP A 543 9.27 3.38 -7.58
C TRP A 543 10.78 3.46 -7.80
N GLU A 544 11.50 2.55 -7.15
CA GLU A 544 12.91 2.25 -7.40
C GLU A 544 13.06 0.77 -7.79
N TRP A 545 14.03 0.44 -8.65
CA TRP A 545 14.38 -0.95 -8.92
C TRP A 545 15.87 -1.16 -9.21
N ASP A 546 16.32 -2.37 -8.90
CA ASP A 546 17.65 -2.90 -9.22
C ASP A 546 17.48 -4.37 -9.65
N GLY A 547 18.00 -4.72 -10.83
CA GLY A 547 17.74 -6.03 -11.43
C GLY A 547 18.20 -6.21 -12.87
N ASP A 548 18.15 -7.46 -13.32
CA ASP A 548 18.51 -7.86 -14.67
C ASP A 548 17.24 -7.90 -15.56
N LEU A 549 17.36 -7.35 -16.77
CA LEU A 549 16.30 -7.24 -17.77
C LEU A 549 16.78 -7.85 -19.10
N SER A 550 16.11 -8.90 -19.58
CA SER A 550 16.41 -9.48 -20.89
C SER A 550 15.18 -9.41 -21.81
N TYR A 551 15.42 -9.00 -23.05
CA TYR A 551 14.40 -8.89 -24.08
C TYR A 551 14.88 -9.57 -25.36
N ASP A 552 14.33 -10.74 -25.65
CA ASP A 552 14.63 -11.53 -26.83
C ASP A 552 13.35 -12.09 -27.48
N ARG A 553 13.48 -13.09 -28.38
CA ARG A 553 12.34 -13.69 -29.09
C ARG A 553 11.36 -14.45 -28.19
N GLY A 554 11.74 -14.80 -26.97
CA GLY A 554 10.87 -15.33 -25.91
C GLY A 554 10.05 -14.25 -25.20
N GLY A 555 10.39 -12.97 -25.40
CA GLY A 555 9.72 -11.82 -24.81
C GLY A 555 10.53 -11.16 -23.69
N LEU A 556 9.79 -10.54 -22.75
CA LEU A 556 10.36 -9.86 -21.59
C LEU A 556 10.59 -10.82 -20.43
N GLU A 557 11.82 -10.81 -19.91
CA GLU A 557 12.14 -11.37 -18.60
C GLU A 557 12.74 -10.28 -17.70
N PHE A 558 12.33 -10.26 -16.43
CA PHE A 558 12.81 -9.33 -15.41
C PHE A 558 13.05 -10.09 -14.11
N THR A 559 14.17 -9.84 -13.45
CA THR A 559 14.46 -10.40 -12.12
C THR A 559 15.20 -9.36 -11.29
N GLY A 560 14.61 -8.96 -10.16
CA GLY A 560 15.15 -7.86 -9.38
C GLY A 560 14.41 -7.58 -8.08
N THR A 561 14.94 -6.63 -7.32
CA THR A 561 14.26 -6.05 -6.15
C THR A 561 13.54 -4.77 -6.55
N LEU A 562 12.26 -4.71 -6.25
CA LEU A 562 11.44 -3.51 -6.32
C LEU A 562 11.41 -2.83 -4.95
N ARG A 563 11.47 -1.50 -4.94
CA ARG A 563 11.05 -0.66 -3.82
C ARG A 563 10.02 0.35 -4.30
N GLY A 564 9.09 0.69 -3.42
CA GLY A 564 8.06 1.68 -3.67
C GLY A 564 7.83 2.54 -2.43
N SER A 565 7.63 3.83 -2.61
CA SER A 565 7.34 4.81 -1.56
C SER A 565 6.22 5.75 -2.00
N ASP A 566 5.47 6.29 -1.02
CA ASP A 566 4.25 7.07 -1.26
C ASP A 566 3.24 6.35 -2.16
N LEU A 567 3.16 5.02 -2.03
CA LEU A 567 2.38 4.17 -2.90
C LEU A 567 0.89 4.42 -2.71
N THR A 568 0.18 4.47 -3.84
CA THR A 568 -1.28 4.56 -3.88
C THR A 568 -1.87 3.46 -4.77
N TYR A 569 -3.08 3.02 -4.43
CA TYR A 569 -3.93 2.18 -5.26
C TYR A 569 -5.28 2.89 -5.44
N ASP A 570 -5.64 3.24 -6.68
CA ASP A 570 -6.80 4.08 -7.02
C ASP A 570 -6.89 5.35 -6.15
N GLY A 571 -5.75 6.03 -5.98
CA GLY A 571 -5.60 7.23 -5.15
C GLY A 571 -5.73 7.00 -3.63
N THR A 572 -5.83 5.75 -3.17
CA THR A 572 -5.78 5.38 -1.75
C THR A 572 -4.34 5.10 -1.33
N PRO A 573 -3.78 5.79 -0.32
CA PRO A 573 -2.46 5.44 0.21
C PRO A 573 -2.42 4.00 0.73
N ILE A 574 -1.45 3.23 0.23
CA ILE A 574 -1.13 1.86 0.65
C ILE A 574 0.26 1.74 1.28
N GLY A 575 1.08 2.80 1.23
CA GLY A 575 2.30 2.93 2.03
C GLY A 575 3.59 2.82 1.22
N SER A 576 4.42 1.84 1.57
CA SER A 576 5.70 1.54 0.92
C SER A 576 5.81 0.03 0.70
N LEU A 577 6.46 -0.40 -0.38
CA LEU A 577 6.66 -1.81 -0.71
C LEU A 577 8.16 -2.09 -0.87
N GLN A 578 8.66 -3.21 -0.36
CA GLN A 578 9.97 -3.75 -0.76
C GLN A 578 9.83 -5.25 -1.02
N GLY A 579 10.28 -5.73 -2.18
CA GLY A 579 10.23 -7.16 -2.48
C GLY A 579 11.08 -7.59 -3.65
N ARG A 580 11.31 -8.90 -3.78
CA ARG A 580 11.95 -9.51 -4.95
C ARG A 580 10.91 -10.18 -5.84
N VAL A 581 11.01 -9.92 -7.13
CA VAL A 581 10.11 -10.48 -8.15
C VAL A 581 10.87 -11.06 -9.34
N VAL A 582 10.25 -12.06 -9.95
CA VAL A 582 10.69 -12.72 -11.19
C VAL A 582 9.53 -12.73 -12.17
N TYR A 583 9.63 -11.96 -13.25
CA TYR A 583 8.69 -12.02 -14.38
C TYR A 583 9.34 -12.77 -15.54
N ARG A 584 8.69 -13.84 -16.01
CA ARG A 584 9.15 -14.66 -17.14
C ARG A 584 7.94 -15.30 -17.85
N ALA A 585 7.94 -15.25 -19.18
CA ALA A 585 6.94 -15.90 -20.04
C ALA A 585 5.48 -15.61 -19.63
N GLU A 586 5.14 -14.32 -19.48
CA GLU A 586 3.81 -13.81 -19.05
C GLU A 586 3.37 -14.26 -17.65
N VAL A 587 4.32 -14.57 -16.76
CA VAL A 587 4.04 -14.89 -15.35
C VAL A 587 4.94 -14.10 -14.40
N LEU A 588 4.33 -13.37 -13.47
CA LEU A 588 4.98 -12.73 -12.33
C LEU A 588 5.00 -13.69 -11.14
N THR A 589 6.18 -13.98 -10.60
CA THR A 589 6.37 -14.62 -9.30
C THR A 589 6.87 -13.57 -8.32
N ILE A 590 6.26 -13.48 -7.16
CA ILE A 590 6.71 -12.68 -6.02
C ILE A 590 7.38 -13.67 -5.06
N GLU A 591 8.70 -13.57 -4.90
CA GLU A 591 9.44 -14.50 -4.02
C GLU A 591 9.23 -14.13 -2.56
N GLU A 592 9.29 -12.84 -2.26
CA GLU A 592 8.98 -12.21 -0.98
C GLU A 592 8.75 -10.72 -1.23
N ALA A 593 7.68 -10.14 -0.67
CA ALA A 593 7.48 -8.70 -0.62
C ALA A 593 6.85 -8.27 0.71
N VAL A 594 7.17 -7.07 1.17
CA VAL A 594 6.67 -6.48 2.42
C VAL A 594 6.10 -5.10 2.12
N LEU A 595 4.80 -4.93 2.35
CA LEU A 595 4.10 -3.65 2.28
C LEU A 595 4.01 -3.04 3.69
N GLY A 596 4.73 -1.95 3.95
CA GLY A 596 4.70 -1.20 5.22
C GLY A 596 4.01 0.14 5.07
N LEU A 597 3.00 0.43 5.90
CA LEU A 597 2.27 1.71 5.90
C LEU A 597 2.72 2.64 7.04
N GLU A 598 2.86 2.09 8.24
CA GLU A 598 3.28 2.78 9.46
C GLU A 598 4.24 1.89 10.27
N PRO A 599 5.02 2.42 11.24
CA PRO A 599 5.94 1.61 12.04
C PRO A 599 5.24 0.47 12.79
N GLY A 600 5.54 -0.77 12.41
CA GLY A 600 4.91 -1.97 12.97
C GLY A 600 3.58 -2.38 12.33
N ALA A 601 3.22 -1.78 11.18
CA ALA A 601 2.07 -2.17 10.35
C ALA A 601 2.56 -2.69 8.98
N ALA A 602 2.50 -4.01 8.77
CA ALA A 602 3.11 -4.69 7.64
C ALA A 602 2.18 -5.73 6.97
N VAL A 603 2.41 -5.98 5.68
CA VAL A 603 1.87 -7.15 4.96
C VAL A 603 3.03 -7.85 4.24
N HIS A 604 3.38 -9.04 4.70
CA HIS A 604 4.33 -9.94 4.05
C HIS A 604 3.57 -10.78 3.02
N LEU A 605 3.99 -10.81 1.76
CA LEU A 605 3.28 -11.51 0.70
C LEU A 605 4.20 -12.21 -0.30
N ASP A 606 3.76 -13.39 -0.76
CA ASP A 606 4.42 -14.25 -1.73
C ASP A 606 3.40 -14.76 -2.76
N GLY A 607 3.87 -15.26 -3.91
CA GLY A 607 3.02 -16.04 -4.80
C GLY A 607 3.26 -15.82 -6.29
N ARG A 608 2.21 -15.99 -7.08
CA ARG A 608 2.28 -16.08 -8.54
C ARG A 608 1.03 -15.51 -9.22
N ILE A 609 1.24 -14.67 -10.24
CA ILE A 609 0.22 -14.11 -11.12
C ILE A 609 0.56 -14.49 -12.57
N ASP A 610 -0.22 -15.40 -13.14
CA ASP A 610 -0.15 -15.84 -14.52
C ASP A 610 -1.08 -14.96 -15.37
N PHE A 611 -0.55 -14.26 -16.38
CA PHE A 611 -1.32 -13.34 -17.22
C PHE A 611 -1.82 -13.99 -18.52
N ARG A 612 -1.57 -15.30 -18.71
CA ARG A 612 -1.83 -16.00 -19.98
C ARG A 612 -3.29 -16.42 -20.13
N GLY A 613 -3.89 -16.11 -21.27
CA GLY A 613 -5.28 -16.47 -21.58
C GLY A 613 -6.25 -15.77 -20.63
N ASP A 614 -7.03 -16.57 -19.88
CA ASP A 614 -7.97 -16.11 -18.85
C ASP A 614 -7.28 -15.67 -17.53
N GLY A 615 -5.96 -15.94 -17.42
CA GLY A 615 -5.13 -15.63 -16.26
C GLY A 615 -5.40 -16.50 -15.02
N ALA A 616 -4.47 -16.47 -14.08
CA ALA A 616 -4.60 -17.10 -12.76
C ALA A 616 -3.82 -16.32 -11.70
N VAL A 617 -4.39 -16.23 -10.50
CA VAL A 617 -3.75 -15.62 -9.32
C VAL A 617 -3.63 -16.66 -8.22
N GLY A 618 -2.52 -16.62 -7.49
CA GLY A 618 -2.30 -17.35 -6.25
C GLY A 618 -1.30 -16.57 -5.39
N ILE A 619 -1.79 -15.80 -4.41
CA ILE A 619 -0.97 -14.95 -3.54
C ILE A 619 -1.30 -15.29 -2.08
N ASN A 620 -0.28 -15.53 -1.26
CA ASN A 620 -0.43 -15.61 0.19
C ASN A 620 0.02 -14.27 0.80
N ALA A 621 -0.63 -13.83 1.87
CA ALA A 621 -0.28 -12.62 2.59
C ALA A 621 -0.47 -12.79 4.11
N GLY A 622 0.61 -12.68 4.87
CA GLY A 622 0.59 -12.50 6.32
C GLY A 622 0.48 -11.01 6.66
N VAL A 623 -0.55 -10.64 7.41
CA VAL A 623 -0.83 -9.25 7.82
C VAL A 623 -0.47 -9.09 9.29
N GLU A 624 0.29 -8.05 9.64
CA GLU A 624 0.59 -7.66 11.01
C GLU A 624 0.15 -6.21 11.24
N ARG A 625 -0.85 -6.04 12.12
CA ARG A 625 -1.36 -4.76 12.66
C ARG A 625 -1.69 -3.66 11.64
N PHE A 626 -1.97 -4.04 10.40
CA PHE A 626 -2.22 -3.12 9.30
C PHE A 626 -3.56 -2.38 9.48
N PRO A 627 -3.63 -1.04 9.32
CA PRO A 627 -4.89 -0.30 9.43
C PRO A 627 -5.97 -0.84 8.48
N LEU A 628 -7.14 -1.17 9.02
CA LEU A 628 -8.22 -1.80 8.23
C LEU A 628 -8.85 -0.85 7.18
N ALA A 629 -8.82 0.46 7.41
CA ALA A 629 -9.52 1.44 6.57
C ALA A 629 -8.97 1.57 5.13
N PRO A 630 -7.64 1.61 4.88
CA PRO A 630 -7.09 1.47 3.53
C PRO A 630 -7.52 0.20 2.81
N ILE A 631 -7.53 -0.96 3.49
CA ILE A 631 -7.93 -2.25 2.89
C ILE A 631 -9.40 -2.19 2.46
N LEU A 632 -10.29 -1.76 3.36
CA LEU A 632 -11.71 -1.55 3.08
C LEU A 632 -11.93 -0.63 1.88
N LYS A 633 -11.19 0.49 1.79
CA LYS A 633 -11.28 1.42 0.66
C LYS A 633 -10.76 0.83 -0.66
N VAL A 634 -9.69 0.03 -0.63
CA VAL A 634 -9.15 -0.66 -1.81
C VAL A 634 -10.11 -1.71 -2.37
N VAL A 635 -10.87 -2.42 -1.51
CA VAL A 635 -11.91 -3.36 -1.96
C VAL A 635 -13.28 -2.68 -2.21
N GLY A 636 -13.36 -1.34 -2.12
CA GLY A 636 -14.59 -0.58 -2.34
C GLY A 636 -15.67 -0.72 -1.24
N MET A 637 -15.31 -1.22 -0.05
CA MET A 637 -16.25 -1.51 1.03
C MET A 637 -16.35 -0.35 2.04
N ALA A 638 -17.42 0.43 1.94
CA ALA A 638 -17.69 1.53 2.89
C ALA A 638 -18.29 1.02 4.21
N ALA A 639 -17.48 0.42 5.09
CA ALA A 639 -17.91 -0.07 6.41
C ALA A 639 -17.67 0.96 7.53
N PRO A 640 -18.57 1.13 8.53
CA PRO A 640 -18.35 1.96 9.71
C PRO A 640 -17.48 1.24 10.76
N VAL A 641 -16.31 0.74 10.33
CA VAL A 641 -15.42 -0.13 11.12
C VAL A 641 -13.99 0.42 11.11
N ARG A 642 -13.30 0.39 12.25
CA ARG A 642 -11.90 0.82 12.40
C ARG A 642 -11.16 -0.13 13.34
N GLY A 643 -9.88 -0.42 13.05
CA GLY A 643 -9.02 -1.26 13.88
C GLY A 643 -7.70 -1.59 13.18
N GLN A 644 -6.81 -2.30 13.89
CA GLN A 644 -5.57 -2.85 13.35
C GLN A 644 -5.77 -4.34 13.02
N LEU A 645 -5.74 -4.68 11.73
CA LEU A 645 -5.88 -6.04 11.23
C LEU A 645 -4.56 -6.81 11.33
N SER A 646 -4.61 -8.03 11.83
CA SER A 646 -3.58 -9.05 11.68
C SER A 646 -4.21 -10.34 11.14
N GLY A 647 -3.42 -11.28 10.63
CA GLY A 647 -3.92 -12.58 10.17
C GLY A 647 -3.27 -13.08 8.89
N HIS A 648 -3.95 -13.99 8.19
CA HIS A 648 -3.46 -14.60 6.96
C HIS A 648 -4.54 -14.56 5.88
N VAL A 649 -4.17 -14.11 4.67
CA VAL A 649 -5.04 -14.01 3.50
C VAL A 649 -4.45 -14.84 2.36
N ALA A 650 -5.26 -15.70 1.76
CA ALA A 650 -4.93 -16.41 0.52
C ALA A 650 -5.85 -15.90 -0.60
N LEU A 651 -5.27 -15.33 -1.65
CA LEU A 651 -5.96 -14.85 -2.85
C LEU A 651 -5.79 -15.86 -3.99
N GLY A 652 -6.87 -16.10 -4.74
CA GLY A 652 -6.93 -17.04 -5.85
C GLY A 652 -7.82 -16.53 -7.00
N GLY A 653 -8.11 -17.42 -7.95
CA GLY A 653 -9.03 -17.13 -9.06
C GLY A 653 -8.34 -16.49 -10.26
N ARG A 654 -9.03 -15.58 -10.95
CA ARG A 654 -8.52 -14.84 -12.13
C ARG A 654 -8.18 -13.39 -11.74
N PRO A 655 -7.27 -12.71 -12.44
CA PRO A 655 -6.98 -11.29 -12.17
C PRO A 655 -8.20 -10.36 -12.20
N GLU A 656 -9.21 -10.71 -13.02
CA GLU A 656 -10.49 -10.00 -13.18
C GLU A 656 -11.64 -10.56 -12.31
N ALA A 657 -11.41 -11.69 -11.64
CA ALA A 657 -12.38 -12.41 -10.83
C ALA A 657 -11.66 -13.10 -9.66
N LEU A 658 -11.13 -12.28 -8.76
CA LEU A 658 -10.39 -12.74 -7.57
C LEU A 658 -11.33 -13.41 -6.57
N THR A 659 -10.88 -14.53 -6.03
CA THR A 659 -11.47 -15.15 -4.84
C THR A 659 -10.45 -15.15 -3.72
N GLY A 660 -10.87 -15.41 -2.48
CA GLY A 660 -9.92 -15.55 -1.39
C GLY A 660 -10.53 -16.10 -0.11
N GLN A 661 -9.64 -16.46 0.80
CA GLN A 661 -9.94 -16.88 2.17
C GLN A 661 -9.02 -16.10 3.10
N ALA A 662 -9.54 -15.62 4.23
CA ALA A 662 -8.76 -14.90 5.22
C ALA A 662 -9.16 -15.33 6.64
N HIS A 663 -8.17 -15.74 7.44
CA HIS A 663 -8.31 -15.77 8.88
C HIS A 663 -7.88 -14.40 9.41
N VAL A 664 -8.80 -13.68 10.05
CA VAL A 664 -8.60 -12.30 10.49
C VAL A 664 -8.68 -12.16 12.00
N GLU A 665 -7.81 -11.33 12.56
CA GLU A 665 -7.88 -10.81 13.93
C GLU A 665 -7.77 -9.28 13.86
N VAL A 666 -8.66 -8.54 14.52
CA VAL A 666 -8.63 -7.08 14.54
C VAL A 666 -8.71 -6.60 15.99
N SER A 667 -7.63 -6.03 16.52
CA SER A 667 -7.56 -5.58 17.91
C SER A 667 -6.78 -4.25 18.06
N PRO A 668 -7.31 -3.25 18.78
CA PRO A 668 -8.73 -3.10 19.13
C PRO A 668 -9.58 -2.87 17.88
N ILE A 669 -10.90 -3.03 17.99
CA ILE A 669 -11.84 -2.74 16.90
C ILE A 669 -12.99 -1.85 17.39
N VAL A 670 -13.42 -0.92 16.54
CA VAL A 670 -14.62 -0.10 16.74
C VAL A 670 -15.59 -0.38 15.60
N VAL A 671 -16.81 -0.79 15.93
CA VAL A 671 -17.89 -1.12 14.98
C VAL A 671 -19.07 -0.21 15.26
N ALA A 672 -19.48 0.62 14.29
CA ALA A 672 -20.60 1.56 14.42
C ALA A 672 -20.55 2.48 15.67
N GLY A 673 -19.35 2.79 16.17
CA GLY A 673 -19.13 3.60 17.37
C GLY A 673 -19.04 2.81 18.69
N VAL A 674 -19.31 1.50 18.69
CA VAL A 674 -19.08 0.62 19.84
C VAL A 674 -17.67 0.05 19.77
N GLU A 675 -16.90 0.25 20.85
CA GLU A 675 -15.56 -0.32 21.04
C GLU A 675 -15.65 -1.81 21.43
N PHE A 676 -14.74 -2.63 20.92
CA PHE A 676 -14.55 -4.04 21.27
C PHE A 676 -13.05 -4.35 21.36
N ASP A 677 -12.70 -5.33 22.20
CA ASP A 677 -11.30 -5.67 22.49
C ASP A 677 -10.66 -6.38 21.30
N ALA A 678 -11.40 -7.27 20.65
CA ALA A 678 -11.00 -7.94 19.42
C ALA A 678 -12.20 -8.35 18.56
N LEU A 679 -11.97 -8.49 17.25
CA LEU A 679 -12.74 -9.34 16.33
C LEU A 679 -11.83 -10.47 15.86
N GLN A 680 -12.30 -11.71 15.81
CA GLN A 680 -11.60 -12.82 15.16
C GLN A 680 -12.56 -13.66 14.32
N GLY A 681 -12.14 -14.16 13.15
CA GLY A 681 -12.93 -15.14 12.40
C GLY A 681 -12.43 -15.44 10.98
N ASP A 682 -13.22 -16.24 10.26
CA ASP A 682 -12.89 -16.67 8.90
C ASP A 682 -13.78 -15.96 7.87
N LEU A 683 -13.14 -15.34 6.88
CA LEU A 683 -13.79 -14.68 5.75
C LEU A 683 -13.50 -15.45 4.46
N THR A 684 -14.52 -15.73 3.66
CA THR A 684 -14.35 -16.24 2.30
C THR A 684 -14.98 -15.24 1.33
N PHE A 685 -14.23 -14.80 0.32
CA PHE A 685 -14.71 -13.79 -0.62
C PHE A 685 -14.52 -14.19 -2.09
N THR A 686 -15.36 -13.62 -2.92
CA THR A 686 -15.45 -13.77 -4.38
C THR A 686 -15.90 -12.42 -4.96
N PRO A 687 -15.86 -12.21 -6.29
CA PRO A 687 -16.15 -10.89 -6.88
C PRO A 687 -17.58 -10.36 -6.62
N ASP A 688 -18.49 -11.25 -6.19
CA ASP A 688 -19.91 -10.97 -6.01
C ASP A 688 -20.38 -11.16 -4.54
N LEU A 689 -19.52 -11.68 -3.64
CA LEU A 689 -19.94 -12.22 -2.34
C LEU A 689 -18.79 -12.28 -1.33
N LEU A 690 -19.03 -11.73 -0.13
CA LEU A 690 -18.30 -12.01 1.11
C LEU A 690 -19.16 -12.94 1.99
N GLU A 691 -18.58 -14.04 2.45
CA GLU A 691 -19.14 -14.95 3.45
C GLU A 691 -18.33 -14.86 4.74
N MET A 692 -19.02 -14.61 5.86
CA MET A 692 -18.47 -14.52 7.20
C MET A 692 -18.82 -15.80 7.96
N ARG A 693 -17.79 -16.50 8.50
CA ARG A 693 -17.94 -17.72 9.29
C ARG A 693 -17.21 -17.57 10.62
N SER A 694 -17.86 -17.98 11.70
CA SER A 694 -17.36 -17.93 13.08
C SER A 694 -16.81 -16.56 13.54
N VAL A 695 -17.22 -15.46 12.90
CA VAL A 695 -16.68 -14.12 13.22
C VAL A 695 -17.22 -13.68 14.58
N THR A 696 -16.33 -13.56 15.55
CA THR A 696 -16.65 -13.27 16.95
C THR A 696 -16.04 -11.93 17.36
N LEU A 697 -16.89 -11.01 17.79
CA LEU A 697 -16.52 -9.80 18.52
C LEU A 697 -16.45 -10.12 20.02
N ALA A 698 -15.39 -9.66 20.69
CA ALA A 698 -15.18 -9.87 22.13
C ALA A 698 -15.05 -8.53 22.87
N ARG A 699 -15.65 -8.45 24.07
CA ARG A 699 -15.45 -7.33 25.00
C ARG A 699 -15.57 -7.83 26.44
N GLY A 700 -14.45 -7.82 27.18
CA GLY A 700 -14.35 -8.43 28.50
C GLY A 700 -14.70 -9.92 28.47
N SER A 701 -15.68 -10.32 29.27
CA SER A 701 -16.26 -11.68 29.25
C SER A 701 -17.28 -11.90 28.12
N GLY A 702 -17.78 -10.83 27.49
CA GLY A 702 -18.85 -10.89 26.50
C GLY A 702 -18.37 -11.27 25.11
N ARG A 703 -19.19 -12.02 24.39
CA ARG A 703 -18.96 -12.40 22.99
C ARG A 703 -20.21 -12.20 22.14
N LEU A 704 -20.01 -11.75 20.91
CA LEU A 704 -21.03 -11.62 19.87
C LEU A 704 -20.53 -12.30 18.60
N ALA A 705 -21.10 -13.45 18.25
CA ALA A 705 -20.91 -14.12 16.99
C ALA A 705 -21.76 -13.47 15.89
N VAL A 706 -21.16 -13.36 14.70
CA VAL A 706 -21.73 -12.81 13.48
C VAL A 706 -21.39 -13.77 12.35
N GLU A 707 -22.40 -14.37 11.74
CA GLU A 707 -22.23 -15.28 10.59
C GLU A 707 -23.18 -14.88 9.48
N GLY A 708 -22.80 -15.07 8.22
CA GLY A 708 -23.70 -14.79 7.11
C GLY A 708 -23.04 -14.45 5.79
N ARG A 709 -23.81 -13.82 4.92
CA ARG A 709 -23.44 -13.55 3.53
C ARG A 709 -23.81 -12.14 3.10
N ILE A 710 -22.84 -11.46 2.50
CA ILE A 710 -22.91 -10.09 2.01
C ILE A 710 -22.58 -10.10 0.51
N PRO A 711 -23.56 -9.98 -0.40
CA PRO A 711 -23.24 -9.69 -1.79
C PRO A 711 -22.66 -8.27 -1.90
N TYR A 712 -21.65 -8.09 -2.76
CA TYR A 712 -21.08 -6.78 -3.04
C TYR A 712 -20.67 -6.67 -4.51
N ARG A 713 -20.94 -5.52 -5.13
CA ARG A 713 -20.44 -5.15 -6.47
C ARG A 713 -20.25 -3.64 -6.60
N GLU A 714 -19.32 -3.25 -7.46
CA GLU A 714 -19.07 -1.88 -7.91
C GLU A 714 -19.01 -0.83 -6.78
N GLY A 715 -18.32 -1.18 -5.67
CA GLY A 715 -18.08 -0.28 -4.55
C GLY A 715 -19.32 0.06 -3.70
N SER A 716 -20.35 -0.76 -3.75
CA SER A 716 -21.63 -0.51 -3.06
C SER A 716 -22.16 -1.74 -2.30
N TRP A 717 -22.85 -1.48 -1.19
CA TRP A 717 -23.59 -2.48 -0.40
C TRP A 717 -24.98 -2.80 -1.02
N LEU A 718 -25.14 -2.64 -2.34
CA LEU A 718 -26.43 -2.79 -2.99
C LEU A 718 -26.65 -4.25 -3.43
N PRO A 719 -27.77 -4.90 -3.05
CA PRO A 719 -28.22 -6.10 -3.75
C PRO A 719 -28.55 -5.74 -5.21
N GLN A 720 -28.49 -6.73 -6.11
CA GLN A 720 -29.01 -6.56 -7.47
C GLN A 720 -30.52 -6.22 -7.44
N GLU A 721 -31.03 -5.58 -8.50
CA GLU A 721 -32.47 -5.61 -8.77
C GLU A 721 -32.94 -7.08 -8.88
N GLY A 722 -33.68 -7.55 -7.87
CA GLY A 722 -34.10 -8.96 -7.75
C GLY A 722 -33.09 -9.90 -7.07
N GLY A 723 -31.96 -9.39 -6.57
CA GLY A 723 -31.04 -10.14 -5.72
C GLY A 723 -31.56 -10.25 -4.29
N ALA A 724 -31.24 -11.35 -3.59
CA ALA A 724 -31.51 -11.46 -2.16
C ALA A 724 -30.62 -10.45 -1.39
N PRO A 725 -31.16 -9.70 -0.41
CA PRO A 725 -30.38 -8.81 0.43
C PRO A 725 -29.31 -9.58 1.23
N PRO A 726 -28.23 -8.92 1.69
CA PRO A 726 -27.31 -9.51 2.66
C PRO A 726 -28.08 -9.98 3.89
N ARG A 727 -27.60 -11.04 4.54
CA ARG A 727 -28.15 -11.47 5.83
C ARG A 727 -27.04 -11.98 6.74
N LEU A 728 -26.94 -11.35 7.89
CA LEU A 728 -26.04 -11.67 8.99
C LEU A 728 -26.88 -12.14 10.17
N SER A 729 -26.71 -13.37 10.63
CA SER A 729 -27.21 -13.82 11.93
C SER A 729 -26.31 -13.31 13.05
N LEU A 730 -26.95 -12.90 14.14
CA LEU A 730 -26.31 -12.41 15.37
C LEU A 730 -26.63 -13.36 16.51
N SER A 731 -25.62 -13.76 17.28
CA SER A 731 -25.81 -14.50 18.54
C SER A 731 -24.73 -14.09 19.54
N GLY A 732 -25.11 -13.55 20.69
CA GLY A 732 -24.16 -13.03 21.68
C GLY A 732 -24.67 -13.16 23.11
N SER A 733 -23.73 -13.23 24.05
CA SER A 733 -23.99 -13.37 25.49
C SER A 733 -22.86 -12.80 26.34
N GLY A 734 -23.17 -12.47 27.60
CA GLY A 734 -22.22 -11.88 28.54
C GLY A 734 -21.85 -10.42 28.22
N LEU A 735 -22.65 -9.72 27.41
CA LEU A 735 -22.35 -8.39 26.89
C LEU A 735 -22.67 -7.32 27.94
N ASP A 736 -21.65 -6.63 28.48
CA ASP A 736 -21.82 -5.58 29.50
C ASP A 736 -22.52 -4.34 28.94
N LEU A 737 -23.75 -4.07 29.38
CA LEU A 737 -24.57 -2.95 28.93
C LEU A 737 -23.89 -1.59 29.11
N ALA A 738 -22.95 -1.45 30.06
CA ALA A 738 -22.20 -0.21 30.26
C ALA A 738 -21.45 0.24 28.98
N ALA A 739 -21.03 -0.71 28.13
CA ALA A 739 -20.40 -0.45 26.84
C ALA A 739 -21.29 0.35 25.87
N TRP A 740 -22.61 0.25 25.99
CA TRP A 740 -23.60 0.94 25.15
C TRP A 740 -24.03 2.30 25.70
N SER A 741 -23.56 2.73 26.88
CA SER A 741 -23.92 4.02 27.49
C SER A 741 -23.68 5.22 26.54
N LYS A 742 -22.61 5.20 25.72
CA LYS A 742 -22.34 6.24 24.71
C LYS A 742 -23.42 6.29 23.62
N ALA A 743 -23.91 5.14 23.17
CA ALA A 743 -24.97 5.05 22.16
C ALA A 743 -26.34 5.42 22.75
N ALA A 744 -26.59 5.10 24.01
CA ALA A 744 -27.76 5.50 24.78
C ALA A 744 -27.69 6.96 25.28
N GLY A 745 -27.18 7.89 24.46
CA GLY A 745 -27.15 9.33 24.77
C GLY A 745 -26.31 9.73 26.00
N GLY A 746 -25.38 8.88 26.44
CA GLY A 746 -24.61 9.08 27.67
C GLY A 746 -25.30 8.57 28.95
N LEU A 747 -26.46 7.91 28.85
CA LEU A 747 -27.17 7.33 29.99
C LEU A 747 -26.29 6.28 30.71
N PRO A 748 -26.00 6.42 32.01
CA PRO A 748 -25.23 5.42 32.75
C PRO A 748 -26.04 4.13 32.90
N LEU A 749 -25.61 3.08 32.20
CA LEU A 749 -26.23 1.76 32.17
C LEU A 749 -25.33 0.70 32.80
N LYS A 750 -25.94 -0.34 33.38
CA LYS A 750 -25.31 -1.61 33.76
C LYS A 750 -26.30 -2.75 33.51
N GLY A 751 -25.78 -3.96 33.35
CA GLY A 751 -26.57 -5.18 33.13
C GLY A 751 -25.83 -6.12 32.18
N THR A 752 -26.21 -7.40 32.16
CA THR A 752 -25.59 -8.42 31.29
C THR A 752 -26.56 -8.76 30.18
N ALA A 753 -26.19 -8.45 28.93
CA ALA A 753 -27.03 -8.67 27.76
C ALA A 753 -26.69 -9.97 27.01
N SER A 754 -27.73 -10.58 26.45
CA SER A 754 -27.67 -11.52 25.34
C SER A 754 -28.48 -10.98 24.16
N ILE A 755 -28.05 -11.31 22.94
CA ILE A 755 -28.63 -10.82 21.69
C ILE A 755 -28.74 -12.00 20.73
N GLU A 756 -29.91 -12.22 20.16
CA GLU A 756 -30.13 -13.22 19.11
C GLU A 756 -30.97 -12.63 17.98
N GLY A 757 -30.61 -12.88 16.73
CA GLY A 757 -31.40 -12.37 15.61
C GLY A 757 -30.71 -12.41 14.27
N TRP A 758 -31.16 -11.54 13.37
CA TRP A 758 -30.54 -11.30 12.08
C TRP A 758 -30.71 -9.85 11.63
N VAL A 759 -29.74 -9.35 10.87
CA VAL A 759 -29.77 -8.05 10.20
C VAL A 759 -29.36 -8.23 8.75
N GLY A 760 -29.96 -7.45 7.86
CA GLY A 760 -29.79 -7.47 6.42
C GLY A 760 -30.12 -6.12 5.80
N GLY A 761 -30.41 -6.12 4.49
CA GLY A 761 -30.64 -4.88 3.74
C GLY A 761 -29.38 -4.05 3.55
N THR A 762 -29.50 -2.74 3.40
CA THR A 762 -28.36 -1.85 3.12
C THR A 762 -28.10 -0.93 4.31
N LEU A 763 -26.89 -0.36 4.46
CA LEU A 763 -26.60 0.60 5.53
C LEU A 763 -27.61 1.78 5.63
N PRO A 764 -28.10 2.40 4.53
CA PRO A 764 -29.15 3.42 4.59
C PRO A 764 -30.59 2.87 4.60
N ALA A 765 -30.78 1.55 4.49
CA ALA A 765 -32.09 0.89 4.54
C ALA A 765 -31.95 -0.57 5.03
N PRO A 766 -31.75 -0.79 6.35
CA PRO A 766 -31.59 -2.12 6.92
C PRO A 766 -32.93 -2.83 7.13
N GLU A 767 -32.91 -4.15 7.06
CA GLU A 767 -34.01 -5.04 7.47
C GLU A 767 -33.50 -6.03 8.53
N GLY A 768 -34.38 -6.59 9.36
CA GLY A 768 -33.92 -7.53 10.40
C GLY A 768 -34.90 -7.74 11.55
N SER A 769 -34.59 -8.75 12.37
CA SER A 769 -35.29 -9.06 13.61
C SER A 769 -34.24 -9.35 14.68
N ILE A 770 -34.21 -8.57 15.75
CA ILE A 770 -33.24 -8.67 16.84
C ILE A 770 -34.01 -8.83 18.16
N ALA A 771 -33.80 -9.94 18.85
CA ALA A 771 -34.17 -10.10 20.25
C ALA A 771 -32.98 -9.73 21.14
N VAL A 772 -33.23 -8.96 22.19
CA VAL A 772 -32.26 -8.60 23.23
C VAL A 772 -32.86 -8.97 24.58
N ARG A 773 -32.14 -9.73 25.39
CA ARG A 773 -32.43 -9.89 26.82
C ARG A 773 -31.33 -9.23 27.62
N VAL A 774 -31.67 -8.54 28.69
CA VAL A 774 -30.69 -8.01 29.64
C VAL A 774 -31.09 -8.37 31.07
N GLU A 775 -30.17 -9.02 31.78
CA GLU A 775 -30.29 -9.37 33.19
C GLU A 775 -29.69 -8.24 34.05
N GLY A 776 -30.39 -7.86 35.13
CA GLY A 776 -29.87 -6.91 36.12
C GLY A 776 -29.66 -5.49 35.57
N VAL A 777 -30.58 -4.99 34.75
CA VAL A 777 -30.55 -3.62 34.23
C VAL A 777 -30.56 -2.62 35.38
N VAL A 778 -29.58 -1.70 35.37
CA VAL A 778 -29.54 -0.53 36.25
C VAL A 778 -29.33 0.71 35.39
N ALA A 779 -30.20 1.71 35.52
CA ALA A 779 -30.13 2.97 34.78
C ALA A 779 -30.06 4.15 35.75
N ARG A 780 -29.03 5.01 35.65
CA ARG A 780 -28.74 6.12 36.61
C ARG A 780 -28.70 5.70 38.11
N GLY A 781 -28.55 4.40 38.40
CA GLY A 781 -28.58 3.83 39.76
C GLY A 781 -29.88 3.11 40.12
N MET A 782 -30.98 3.37 39.42
CA MET A 782 -32.28 2.70 39.63
C MET A 782 -32.23 1.26 39.07
N PRO A 783 -32.50 0.21 39.88
CA PRO A 783 -32.48 -1.18 39.43
C PRO A 783 -33.77 -1.54 38.69
N LEU A 784 -33.76 -1.49 37.37
CA LEU A 784 -34.95 -1.76 36.55
C LEU A 784 -35.26 -3.26 36.40
N GLY A 785 -34.31 -4.15 36.67
CA GLY A 785 -34.51 -5.61 36.69
C GLY A 785 -34.20 -6.27 35.35
N GLU A 786 -35.04 -7.21 34.91
CA GLU A 786 -34.90 -7.87 33.60
C GLU A 786 -35.56 -7.04 32.49
N LEU A 787 -34.96 -7.05 31.30
CA LEU A 787 -35.47 -6.45 30.08
C LEU A 787 -35.48 -7.48 28.96
N ASP A 788 -36.65 -7.76 28.38
CA ASP A 788 -36.81 -8.43 27.10
C ASP A 788 -37.22 -7.38 26.06
N ALA A 789 -36.45 -7.22 24.98
CA ALA A 789 -36.81 -6.38 23.85
C ALA A 789 -36.74 -7.15 22.53
N ARG A 790 -37.62 -6.79 21.59
CA ARG A 790 -37.54 -7.16 20.17
C ARG A 790 -37.51 -5.90 19.33
N VAL A 791 -36.71 -5.93 18.27
CA VAL A 791 -36.54 -4.84 17.31
C VAL A 791 -36.67 -5.42 15.91
N GLU A 792 -37.73 -5.04 15.20
CA GLU A 792 -37.93 -5.36 13.79
C GLU A 792 -37.50 -4.15 12.95
N LEU A 793 -36.43 -4.29 12.17
CA LEU A 793 -35.91 -3.24 11.29
C LEU A 793 -36.60 -3.31 9.93
N SER A 794 -37.06 -2.16 9.43
CA SER A 794 -37.78 -2.03 8.16
C SER A 794 -37.39 -0.73 7.44
N HIS A 795 -36.24 -0.75 6.78
CA HIS A 795 -35.72 0.28 5.87
C HIS A 795 -35.51 1.65 6.54
N ASP A 796 -36.55 2.46 6.70
CA ASP A 796 -36.50 3.81 7.28
C ASP A 796 -36.78 3.83 8.79
N SER A 797 -37.22 2.71 9.36
CA SER A 797 -37.79 2.62 10.70
C SER A 797 -37.47 1.30 11.40
N ALA A 798 -37.54 1.32 12.73
CA ALA A 798 -37.41 0.17 13.61
C ALA A 798 -38.64 0.11 14.53
N THR A 799 -39.42 -0.97 14.44
CA THR A 799 -40.50 -1.26 15.39
C THR A 799 -39.90 -1.95 16.61
N ILE A 800 -40.26 -1.50 17.81
CA ILE A 800 -39.77 -2.06 19.08
C ILE A 800 -40.93 -2.61 19.90
N ASP A 801 -40.74 -3.79 20.48
CA ASP A 801 -41.56 -4.37 21.54
C ASP A 801 -40.67 -4.64 22.77
N LEU A 802 -40.84 -3.85 23.84
CA LEU A 802 -40.04 -3.91 25.07
C LEU A 802 -40.91 -4.34 26.26
N LYS A 803 -40.36 -5.19 27.13
CA LYS A 803 -40.98 -5.67 28.36
C LYS A 803 -39.98 -5.68 29.50
N MET A 804 -40.41 -5.23 30.68
CA MET A 804 -39.64 -5.31 31.92
C MET A 804 -40.50 -6.00 32.99
N PRO A 805 -40.54 -7.35 33.02
CA PRO A 805 -41.51 -8.10 33.83
C PRO A 805 -41.44 -7.75 35.32
N GLY A 806 -40.23 -7.57 35.86
CA GLY A 806 -39.99 -7.20 37.26
C GLY A 806 -40.42 -5.78 37.66
N ARG A 807 -40.90 -4.96 36.72
CA ARG A 807 -41.48 -3.62 36.96
C ARG A 807 -42.88 -3.45 36.33
N GLY A 808 -43.49 -4.51 35.80
CA GLY A 808 -44.83 -4.43 35.18
C GLY A 808 -44.92 -3.52 33.93
N LEU A 809 -43.79 -3.08 33.38
CA LEU A 809 -43.73 -2.18 32.22
C LEU A 809 -43.71 -2.99 30.92
N THR A 810 -44.55 -2.59 29.96
CA THR A 810 -44.36 -2.92 28.54
C THR A 810 -44.46 -1.66 27.69
N ALA A 811 -43.67 -1.55 26.64
CA ALA A 811 -43.72 -0.43 25.70
C ALA A 811 -43.50 -0.92 24.26
N SER A 812 -44.24 -0.35 23.31
CA SER A 812 -44.04 -0.62 21.89
C SER A 812 -44.29 0.61 21.02
N GLY A 813 -43.80 0.58 19.79
CA GLY A 813 -43.87 1.72 18.88
C GLY A 813 -42.70 1.72 17.88
N THR A 814 -42.36 2.88 17.34
CA THR A 814 -41.37 3.01 16.26
C THR A 814 -40.28 4.04 16.56
N ILE A 815 -39.10 3.81 15.99
CA ILE A 815 -38.00 4.77 15.89
C ILE A 815 -37.60 4.89 14.41
N GLY A 816 -37.61 6.09 13.86
CA GLY A 816 -37.05 6.36 12.54
C GLY A 816 -35.52 6.22 12.56
N LEU A 817 -34.95 5.53 11.58
CA LEU A 817 -33.51 5.27 11.45
C LEU A 817 -32.74 6.40 10.73
N GLY A 818 -33.46 7.43 10.26
CA GLY A 818 -32.90 8.63 9.65
C GLY A 818 -32.37 9.66 10.64
N GLY A 819 -31.94 10.81 10.11
CA GLY A 819 -31.39 11.91 10.90
C GLY A 819 -32.34 12.40 12.00
N GLY A 820 -31.82 12.53 13.22
CA GLY A 820 -32.57 12.94 14.41
C GLY A 820 -33.20 11.78 15.22
N MET A 821 -33.36 10.60 14.62
CA MET A 821 -34.00 9.42 15.20
C MET A 821 -35.35 9.71 15.88
N PRO A 822 -36.39 10.11 15.12
CA PRO A 822 -37.70 10.40 15.68
C PRO A 822 -38.34 9.14 16.27
N VAL A 823 -38.76 9.20 17.53
CA VAL A 823 -39.46 8.14 18.25
C VAL A 823 -40.97 8.44 18.35
N ASP A 824 -41.79 7.39 18.34
CA ASP A 824 -43.16 7.37 18.83
C ASP A 824 -43.40 6.04 19.57
N LEU A 825 -43.32 6.07 20.90
CA LEU A 825 -43.53 4.92 21.79
C LEU A 825 -44.79 5.11 22.63
N HIS A 826 -45.53 4.02 22.80
CA HIS A 826 -46.68 3.87 23.69
C HIS A 826 -46.36 2.77 24.71
N GLY A 827 -46.58 3.04 25.99
CA GLY A 827 -46.29 2.10 27.07
C GLY A 827 -47.45 1.95 28.04
N THR A 828 -47.45 0.82 28.74
CA THR A 828 -48.42 0.49 29.78
C THR A 828 -47.69 0.02 31.02
N LEU A 829 -48.05 0.62 32.16
CA LEU A 829 -47.55 0.30 33.49
C LEU A 829 -48.61 -0.56 34.19
N SER A 830 -48.26 -1.79 34.56
CA SER A 830 -49.16 -2.77 35.16
C SER A 830 -48.74 -3.08 36.59
N ALA A 831 -49.21 -2.27 37.55
CA ALA A 831 -48.81 -2.33 38.96
C ALA A 831 -47.28 -2.28 39.14
N THR A 832 -46.67 -1.24 38.59
CA THR A 832 -45.26 -0.94 38.76
C THR A 832 -45.01 -0.51 40.21
N ASP A 833 -44.46 -1.43 41.01
CA ASP A 833 -44.03 -1.14 42.38
C ASP A 833 -42.62 -0.51 42.38
N LEU A 834 -42.52 0.63 43.06
CA LEU A 834 -41.29 1.38 43.35
C LEU A 834 -41.11 1.46 44.88
N SER A 835 -39.91 1.17 45.36
CA SER A 835 -39.50 1.51 46.73
C SER A 835 -39.08 2.98 46.82
N GLY A 836 -39.04 3.55 48.02
CA GLY A 836 -38.52 4.92 48.22
C GLY A 836 -37.11 5.10 47.67
N ALA A 837 -36.25 4.09 47.82
CA ALA A 837 -34.89 4.08 47.29
C ALA A 837 -34.82 4.04 45.75
N ASP A 838 -35.84 3.51 45.05
CA ASP A 838 -35.95 3.58 43.59
C ASP A 838 -36.30 5.00 43.09
N ILE A 839 -36.97 5.79 43.93
CA ILE A 839 -37.46 7.13 43.59
C ILE A 839 -36.42 8.20 43.95
N LEU A 840 -35.85 8.13 45.16
CA LEU A 840 -34.82 9.04 45.64
C LEU A 840 -33.94 8.37 46.70
N HIS A 841 -32.62 8.36 46.48
CA HIS A 841 -31.66 7.91 47.49
C HIS A 841 -31.85 8.66 48.81
N GLY A 842 -31.94 7.91 49.92
CA GLY A 842 -32.16 8.46 51.26
C GLY A 842 -33.63 8.70 51.64
N MET A 843 -34.60 8.37 50.78
CA MET A 843 -36.00 8.23 51.18
C MET A 843 -36.18 7.00 52.09
N PRO A 844 -37.10 7.00 53.09
CA PRO A 844 -37.27 5.86 54.01
C PRO A 844 -37.63 4.55 53.30
N GLU A 845 -37.07 3.42 53.78
CA GLU A 845 -37.33 2.08 53.22
C GLU A 845 -38.82 1.67 53.27
N GLY A 846 -39.57 2.18 54.26
CA GLY A 846 -41.01 1.94 54.41
C GLY A 846 -41.90 2.85 53.55
N ALA A 847 -41.31 3.54 52.56
CA ALA A 847 -42.02 4.19 51.48
C ALA A 847 -42.10 3.25 50.26
N HIS A 848 -43.30 3.04 49.76
CA HIS A 848 -43.57 2.33 48.51
C HIS A 848 -44.57 3.11 47.67
N VAL A 849 -44.47 3.01 46.34
CA VAL A 849 -45.44 3.55 45.38
C VAL A 849 -45.78 2.47 44.37
N SER A 850 -47.06 2.12 44.26
CA SER A 850 -47.61 1.27 43.21
C SER A 850 -48.33 2.16 42.20
N LEU A 851 -48.01 2.01 40.92
CA LEU A 851 -48.59 2.83 39.86
C LEU A 851 -48.96 2.01 38.62
N ALA A 852 -50.05 2.41 37.96
CA ALA A 852 -50.52 1.83 36.71
C ALA A 852 -51.10 2.90 35.79
N GLY A 853 -51.15 2.62 34.49
CA GLY A 853 -51.70 3.50 33.47
C GLY A 853 -50.90 3.48 32.17
N GLU A 854 -51.08 4.51 31.34
CA GLU A 854 -50.47 4.62 30.01
C GLU A 854 -49.36 5.66 29.98
N THR A 855 -48.36 5.44 29.11
CA THR A 855 -47.27 6.38 28.82
C THR A 855 -47.10 6.58 27.32
N THR A 856 -46.69 7.78 26.92
CA THR A 856 -46.24 8.06 25.55
C THR A 856 -44.93 8.85 25.56
N LEU A 857 -44.09 8.63 24.55
CA LEU A 857 -42.83 9.37 24.32
C LEU A 857 -42.64 9.61 22.82
N ARG A 858 -42.41 10.87 22.44
CA ARG A 858 -42.34 11.35 21.06
C ARG A 858 -41.23 12.37 20.87
N GLY A 859 -40.74 12.52 19.64
CA GLY A 859 -39.71 13.52 19.28
C GLY A 859 -38.36 12.91 18.88
N PRO A 860 -37.31 13.71 18.64
CA PRO A 860 -36.02 13.21 18.18
C PRO A 860 -35.14 12.69 19.34
N LEU A 861 -34.78 11.40 19.33
CA LEU A 861 -33.86 10.82 20.33
C LEU A 861 -32.45 11.43 20.30
N ALA A 862 -32.06 12.09 19.20
CA ALA A 862 -30.80 12.82 19.09
C ALA A 862 -30.79 14.16 19.87
N SER A 863 -31.94 14.67 20.31
CA SER A 863 -32.10 15.91 21.07
C SER A 863 -33.07 15.69 22.24
N PRO A 864 -32.60 15.18 23.39
CA PRO A 864 -33.45 14.84 24.55
C PRO A 864 -34.32 16.00 25.06
N GLU A 865 -33.83 17.24 24.93
CA GLU A 865 -34.55 18.48 25.23
C GLU A 865 -35.80 18.72 24.36
N ALA A 866 -35.87 18.08 23.19
CA ALA A 866 -37.00 18.14 22.26
C ALA A 866 -37.91 16.90 22.32
N LEU A 867 -37.73 16.02 23.32
CA LEU A 867 -38.66 14.94 23.59
C LEU A 867 -39.91 15.46 24.33
N GLU A 868 -41.07 15.06 23.82
CA GLU A 868 -42.38 15.25 24.46
C GLU A 868 -42.86 13.90 25.00
N GLY A 869 -43.40 13.88 26.21
CA GLY A 869 -43.94 12.64 26.78
C GLY A 869 -45.09 12.91 27.75
N ARG A 870 -45.95 11.92 27.95
CA ARG A 870 -47.08 11.98 28.89
C ARG A 870 -47.25 10.64 29.56
N ALA A 871 -47.26 10.62 30.89
CA ALA A 871 -47.81 9.52 31.68
C ALA A 871 -49.19 9.93 32.19
N ALA A 872 -50.19 9.09 31.97
CA ALA A 872 -51.54 9.22 32.50
C ALA A 872 -51.81 7.99 33.37
N LEU A 873 -51.61 8.15 34.68
CA LEU A 873 -51.73 7.06 35.65
C LEU A 873 -53.17 7.01 36.18
N ASP A 874 -53.88 5.92 35.90
CA ASP A 874 -55.23 5.67 36.42
C ASP A 874 -55.20 5.08 37.84
N HIS A 875 -54.11 4.40 38.20
CA HIS A 875 -53.78 4.04 39.57
C HIS A 875 -52.48 4.70 40.02
N PHE A 876 -52.53 5.42 41.14
CA PHE A 876 -51.38 5.80 41.93
C PHE A 876 -51.70 5.63 43.40
N ARG A 877 -50.92 4.79 44.07
CA ARG A 877 -51.03 4.48 45.49
C ARG A 877 -49.65 4.56 46.11
N SER A 878 -49.47 5.40 47.11
CA SER A 878 -48.29 5.34 47.97
C SER A 878 -48.63 4.70 49.32
N THR A 879 -47.66 4.01 49.90
CA THR A 879 -47.71 3.55 51.30
C THR A 879 -46.51 4.13 52.01
N LEU A 880 -46.72 4.84 53.11
CA LEU A 880 -45.66 5.46 53.89
C LEU A 880 -45.86 5.10 55.37
N GLY A 881 -44.96 4.27 55.91
CA GLY A 881 -45.04 3.83 57.32
C GLY A 881 -46.30 3.03 57.67
N GLY A 882 -46.93 2.39 56.68
CA GLY A 882 -48.18 1.64 56.85
C GLY A 882 -49.46 2.46 56.67
N VAL A 883 -49.36 3.78 56.49
CA VAL A 883 -50.49 4.60 56.01
C VAL A 883 -50.54 4.49 54.48
N VAL A 884 -51.68 4.06 53.94
CA VAL A 884 -51.94 4.01 52.50
C VAL A 884 -52.56 5.34 52.07
N LEU A 885 -52.04 5.92 50.98
CA LEU A 885 -52.48 7.17 50.37
C LEU A 885 -52.79 6.91 48.88
N ASP A 886 -54.05 7.07 48.49
CA ASP A 886 -54.52 6.91 47.12
C ASP A 886 -54.68 8.29 46.44
N ALA A 887 -54.42 8.36 45.13
CA ALA A 887 -54.66 9.56 44.34
C ALA A 887 -56.16 9.84 44.13
N GLN A 888 -56.60 11.08 44.35
CA GLN A 888 -57.99 11.52 44.13
C GLN A 888 -58.23 11.98 42.68
N GLY A 889 -57.95 11.10 41.73
CA GLY A 889 -58.06 11.36 40.29
C GLY A 889 -56.86 10.79 39.52
N PRO A 890 -56.90 10.84 38.17
CA PRO A 890 -55.77 10.42 37.35
C PRO A 890 -54.56 11.32 37.60
N VAL A 891 -53.37 10.73 37.63
CA VAL A 891 -52.11 11.49 37.78
C VAL A 891 -51.54 11.76 36.39
N GLU A 892 -51.39 13.03 36.04
CA GLU A 892 -50.74 13.43 34.79
C GLU A 892 -49.33 13.93 35.07
N VAL A 893 -48.34 13.29 34.41
CA VAL A 893 -46.95 13.76 34.35
C VAL A 893 -46.59 14.00 32.89
N THR A 894 -46.03 15.17 32.56
CA THR A 894 -45.62 15.52 31.19
C THR A 894 -44.14 15.85 31.11
N LEU A 895 -43.43 15.24 30.16
CA LEU A 895 -42.09 15.66 29.73
C LEU A 895 -42.25 16.67 28.59
N ALA A 896 -41.67 17.86 28.72
CA ALA A 896 -41.59 18.84 27.64
C ALA A 896 -40.40 19.79 27.85
N GLY A 897 -39.66 20.12 26.78
CA GLY A 897 -38.49 20.99 26.88
C GLY A 897 -37.36 20.43 27.75
N GLY A 898 -37.31 19.10 27.93
CA GLY A 898 -36.45 18.40 28.89
C GLY A 898 -36.99 18.29 30.32
N ALA A 899 -37.99 19.09 30.71
CA ALA A 899 -38.51 19.11 32.08
C ALA A 899 -39.72 18.18 32.29
N LEU A 900 -39.72 17.45 33.41
CA LEU A 900 -40.84 16.64 33.90
C LEU A 900 -41.75 17.48 34.80
N LYS A 901 -43.01 17.63 34.43
CA LYS A 901 -44.02 18.42 35.14
C LYS A 901 -45.12 17.52 35.71
N LEU A 902 -45.37 17.63 37.00
CA LEU A 902 -46.46 16.95 37.72
C LEU A 902 -47.67 17.88 37.82
N ALA A 903 -48.80 17.49 37.23
CA ALA A 903 -50.08 18.17 37.41
C ALA A 903 -50.57 18.07 38.87
N PRO A 904 -51.42 19.00 39.36
CA PRO A 904 -51.91 18.99 40.74
C PRO A 904 -52.57 17.67 41.15
N LEU A 905 -51.87 16.95 42.03
CA LEU A 905 -52.18 15.61 42.51
C LEU A 905 -52.59 15.69 43.98
N VAL A 906 -53.81 15.28 44.33
CA VAL A 906 -54.21 15.15 45.73
C VAL A 906 -54.10 13.69 46.16
N LEU A 907 -53.18 13.41 47.08
CA LEU A 907 -53.07 12.12 47.78
C LEU A 907 -53.93 12.16 49.05
N ALA A 908 -54.71 11.11 49.31
CA ALA A 908 -55.58 11.02 50.48
C ALA A 908 -55.61 9.61 51.09
N GLY A 909 -55.75 9.56 52.42
CA GLY A 909 -55.84 8.32 53.20
C GLY A 909 -56.23 8.59 54.65
N ASP A 910 -55.91 7.66 55.56
CA ASP A 910 -56.23 7.81 56.99
C ASP A 910 -55.59 9.10 57.56
N GLY A 911 -56.43 9.96 58.14
CA GLY A 911 -56.10 11.30 58.66
C GLY A 911 -55.44 12.30 57.69
N THR A 912 -55.23 11.93 56.41
CA THR A 912 -54.24 12.57 55.53
C THR A 912 -54.84 13.03 54.20
N ARG A 913 -54.51 14.27 53.80
CA ARG A 913 -54.83 14.88 52.50
C ARG A 913 -53.74 15.88 52.11
N ILE A 914 -52.92 15.55 51.11
CA ILE A 914 -51.83 16.40 50.61
C ILE A 914 -52.01 16.66 49.12
N GLU A 915 -52.05 17.92 48.70
CA GLU A 915 -51.85 18.35 47.31
C GLU A 915 -50.34 18.41 47.02
N LEU A 916 -49.92 17.79 45.91
CA LEU A 916 -48.56 17.81 45.36
C LEU A 916 -48.62 18.35 43.93
N ARG A 917 -47.66 19.19 43.55
CA ARG A 917 -47.49 19.68 42.16
C ARG A 917 -46.07 20.22 41.98
N GLY A 918 -45.56 20.22 40.75
CA GLY A 918 -44.27 20.83 40.49
C GLY A 918 -43.62 20.46 39.17
N GLU A 919 -42.34 20.77 39.06
CA GLU A 919 -41.51 20.59 37.88
C GLU A 919 -40.10 20.13 38.29
N LEU A 920 -39.48 19.30 37.45
CA LEU A 920 -38.17 18.68 37.66
C LEU A 920 -37.44 18.60 36.32
N ASP A 921 -36.32 19.30 36.19
CA ASP A 921 -35.34 19.10 35.14
C ASP A 921 -34.35 17.99 35.57
N PRO A 922 -34.34 16.81 34.91
CA PRO A 922 -33.42 15.71 35.18
C PRO A 922 -32.09 15.83 34.40
N GLY A 923 -31.79 16.99 33.81
CA GLY A 923 -30.56 17.31 33.11
C GLY A 923 -29.31 17.31 34.00
N ALA A 924 -28.14 17.53 33.38
CA ALA A 924 -26.86 17.36 34.07
C ALA A 924 -26.58 18.40 35.17
N ALA A 925 -27.20 19.58 35.11
CA ALA A 925 -27.18 20.57 36.19
C ALA A 925 -28.31 20.33 37.21
N GLY A 926 -29.49 19.92 36.70
CA GLY A 926 -30.66 19.47 37.46
C GLY A 926 -31.32 20.56 38.31
N SER A 927 -32.61 20.81 38.10
CA SER A 927 -33.37 21.76 38.93
C SER A 927 -34.75 21.23 39.28
N LEU A 928 -35.31 21.65 40.41
CA LEU A 928 -36.65 21.29 40.83
C LEU A 928 -37.41 22.49 41.40
N ASP A 929 -38.72 22.49 41.19
CA ASP A 929 -39.69 23.38 41.86
C ASP A 929 -40.91 22.52 42.23
N LEU A 930 -40.93 22.01 43.46
CA LEU A 930 -42.00 21.18 44.01
C LEU A 930 -42.75 21.94 45.09
N SER A 931 -44.06 21.77 45.16
CA SER A 931 -44.88 22.28 46.25
C SER A 931 -45.83 21.21 46.80
N ALA A 932 -45.90 21.15 48.13
CA ALA A 932 -46.72 20.21 48.89
C ALA A 932 -47.54 20.98 49.94
N GLY A 933 -48.85 20.73 50.00
CA GLY A 933 -49.74 21.46 50.90
C GLY A 933 -50.94 20.63 51.37
N GLY A 934 -51.24 20.65 52.66
CA GLY A 934 -52.42 19.97 53.21
C GLY A 934 -52.24 19.52 54.65
N THR A 935 -52.98 18.47 55.04
CA THR A 935 -52.92 17.88 56.39
C THR A 935 -52.50 16.41 56.34
N PHE A 936 -51.94 15.91 57.43
CA PHE A 936 -51.42 14.55 57.53
C PHE A 936 -51.62 13.95 58.93
N ASP A 937 -51.76 12.64 58.99
CA ASP A 937 -51.80 11.91 60.26
C ASP A 937 -50.38 11.81 60.86
N LEU A 938 -50.24 12.12 62.15
CA LEU A 938 -48.94 12.10 62.82
C LEU A 938 -48.32 10.69 62.94
N LYS A 939 -49.08 9.61 62.68
CA LYS A 939 -48.54 8.25 62.44
C LYS A 939 -47.39 8.23 61.43
N LEU A 940 -47.44 9.09 60.40
CA LEU A 940 -46.39 9.19 59.37
C LEU A 940 -45.01 9.53 59.95
N LEU A 941 -44.96 10.23 61.09
CA LEU A 941 -43.69 10.61 61.74
C LEU A 941 -42.86 9.39 62.20
N ARG A 942 -43.49 8.21 62.32
CA ARG A 942 -42.81 6.94 62.60
C ARG A 942 -41.79 6.53 61.52
N GLN A 943 -41.83 7.15 60.33
CA GLN A 943 -40.80 6.95 59.29
C GLN A 943 -39.51 7.74 59.52
N PHE A 944 -39.56 8.80 60.34
CA PHE A 944 -38.40 9.62 60.69
C PHE A 944 -37.89 9.31 62.10
N VAL A 945 -38.78 8.91 63.01
CA VAL A 945 -38.45 8.43 64.36
C VAL A 945 -38.99 7.02 64.53
N LYS A 946 -38.08 6.02 64.53
CA LYS A 946 -38.44 4.61 64.70
C LYS A 946 -39.21 4.40 66.00
N ASP A 947 -40.22 3.52 65.97
CA ASP A 947 -41.05 3.11 67.12
C ASP A 947 -41.78 4.23 67.88
N LEU A 948 -41.79 5.45 67.32
CA LEU A 948 -42.69 6.52 67.71
C LEU A 948 -44.15 6.12 67.46
N GLN A 949 -45.01 6.37 68.44
CA GLN A 949 -46.46 6.32 68.32
C GLN A 949 -47.00 7.72 68.60
N ALA A 950 -47.47 8.41 67.57
CA ALA A 950 -48.11 9.72 67.68
C ALA A 950 -49.54 9.65 67.13
N THR A 951 -50.51 10.16 67.88
CA THR A 951 -51.92 10.24 67.45
C THR A 951 -52.38 11.68 67.39
N GLY A 952 -52.81 12.13 66.22
CA GLY A 952 -53.22 13.51 65.97
C GLY A 952 -53.04 13.89 64.51
N GLN A 953 -53.12 15.19 64.21
CA GLN A 953 -53.00 15.71 62.86
C GLN A 953 -51.91 16.78 62.79
N GLY A 954 -51.20 16.84 61.68
CA GLY A 954 -50.34 17.96 61.32
C GLY A 954 -50.86 18.67 60.07
N GLN A 955 -50.42 19.91 59.89
CA GLN A 955 -50.59 20.69 58.68
C GLN A 955 -49.23 21.08 58.12
N VAL A 956 -49.06 20.98 56.81
CA VAL A 956 -47.83 21.34 56.11
C VAL A 956 -48.15 22.23 54.90
N VAL A 957 -47.34 23.26 54.70
CA VAL A 957 -47.24 24.00 53.45
C VAL A 957 -45.77 24.20 53.17
N MET A 958 -45.24 23.51 52.17
CA MET A 958 -43.82 23.44 51.86
C MET A 958 -43.58 23.60 50.36
N LYS A 959 -42.59 24.42 50.02
CA LYS A 959 -41.95 24.46 48.71
C LYS A 959 -40.56 23.83 48.84
N VAL A 960 -40.15 23.09 47.83
CA VAL A 960 -38.77 22.65 47.64
C VAL A 960 -38.30 23.20 46.29
N GLY A 961 -37.14 23.84 46.24
CA GLY A 961 -36.65 24.53 45.06
C GLY A 961 -35.15 24.40 44.84
N GLY A 962 -34.65 24.92 43.72
CA GLY A 962 -33.23 25.07 43.45
C GLY A 962 -32.62 23.91 42.66
N ALA A 963 -31.32 23.68 42.83
CA ALA A 963 -30.59 22.64 42.10
C ALA A 963 -30.81 21.26 42.73
N LEU A 964 -30.86 20.21 41.91
CA LEU A 964 -31.19 18.85 42.34
C LEU A 964 -30.16 18.24 43.32
N ALA A 965 -28.91 18.72 43.30
CA ALA A 965 -27.88 18.33 44.28
C ALA A 965 -27.98 19.10 45.61
N SER A 966 -28.62 20.27 45.63
CA SER A 966 -28.68 21.18 46.78
C SER A 966 -30.09 21.81 46.91
N PRO A 967 -31.10 21.01 47.30
CA PRO A 967 -32.47 21.48 47.42
C PRO A 967 -32.65 22.48 48.57
N VAL A 968 -33.46 23.51 48.33
CA VAL A 968 -33.83 24.56 49.27
C VAL A 968 -35.27 24.32 49.72
N PHE A 969 -35.50 24.15 51.01
CA PHE A 969 -36.82 23.93 51.61
C PHE A 969 -37.34 25.23 52.24
N GLU A 970 -38.53 25.65 51.84
CA GLU A 970 -39.21 26.84 52.38
C GLU A 970 -40.63 26.46 52.80
N GLY A 971 -41.04 26.73 54.04
CA GLY A 971 -42.40 26.32 54.44
C GLY A 971 -42.73 26.46 55.92
N ARG A 972 -43.92 25.98 56.27
CA ARG A 972 -44.41 25.88 57.65
C ARG A 972 -44.97 24.50 57.95
N LEU A 973 -44.73 24.07 59.17
CA LEU A 973 -45.21 22.82 59.75
C LEU A 973 -45.95 23.15 61.06
N GLN A 974 -47.14 22.59 61.22
CA GLN A 974 -47.90 22.59 62.47
C GLN A 974 -48.26 21.15 62.84
N ALA A 975 -48.28 20.83 64.14
CA ALA A 975 -48.59 19.50 64.63
C ALA A 975 -49.38 19.56 65.94
N ASP A 976 -50.54 18.90 65.95
CA ASP A 976 -51.46 18.80 67.08
C ASP A 976 -51.63 17.31 67.45
N ALA A 977 -50.80 16.83 68.38
CA ALA A 977 -50.83 15.45 68.86
C ALA A 977 -51.59 15.33 70.20
N GLN A 978 -52.61 14.48 70.23
CA GLN A 978 -53.32 14.12 71.45
C GLN A 978 -52.40 13.37 72.42
N ALA A 979 -51.63 12.42 71.88
CA ALA A 979 -50.65 11.62 72.61
C ALA A 979 -49.44 11.31 71.72
N VAL A 980 -48.26 11.38 72.32
CA VAL A 980 -47.00 10.86 71.77
C VAL A 980 -46.40 9.89 72.78
N ARG A 981 -45.95 8.73 72.30
CA ARG A 981 -45.31 7.67 73.07
C ARG A 981 -44.10 7.15 72.30
N HIS A 982 -43.05 6.79 73.02
CA HIS A 982 -41.85 6.17 72.47
C HIS A 982 -41.23 5.28 73.57
N PRO A 983 -40.72 4.06 73.28
CA PRO A 983 -40.28 3.11 74.31
C PRO A 983 -39.23 3.67 75.28
N ASP A 984 -38.30 4.50 74.78
CA ASP A 984 -37.19 5.03 75.57
C ASP A 984 -37.55 6.30 76.38
N VAL A 985 -38.74 6.88 76.20
CA VAL A 985 -39.15 8.11 76.91
C VAL A 985 -39.84 7.72 78.23
N PRO A 986 -39.30 8.07 79.42
CA PRO A 986 -39.77 7.56 80.71
C PRO A 986 -41.07 8.21 81.23
N PHE A 987 -41.82 8.89 80.36
CA PHE A 987 -43.10 9.54 80.67
C PHE A 987 -43.97 9.68 79.40
N PRO A 988 -45.31 9.72 79.54
CA PRO A 988 -46.19 10.09 78.44
C PRO A 988 -46.00 11.57 78.08
N ILE A 989 -46.08 11.86 76.78
CA ILE A 989 -46.20 13.21 76.21
C ILE A 989 -47.63 13.37 75.69
N ASP A 990 -48.40 14.28 76.26
CA ASP A 990 -49.83 14.48 75.95
C ASP A 990 -50.11 15.94 75.52
N ASN A 991 -51.13 16.15 74.67
CA ASN A 991 -51.54 17.45 74.15
C ASN A 991 -50.36 18.29 73.61
N LEU A 992 -49.61 17.73 72.67
CA LEU A 992 -48.49 18.39 72.02
C LEU A 992 -48.99 19.30 70.90
N HIS A 993 -48.70 20.59 71.02
CA HIS A 993 -48.90 21.62 70.02
C HIS A 993 -47.53 22.13 69.57
N GLY A 994 -47.20 21.98 68.28
CA GLY A 994 -45.92 22.37 67.71
C GLY A 994 -46.07 23.25 66.47
N SER A 995 -45.23 24.27 66.35
CA SER A 995 -45.15 25.17 65.19
C SER A 995 -43.69 25.38 64.77
N ALA A 996 -43.36 25.10 63.51
CA ALA A 996 -42.01 25.25 62.98
C ALA A 996 -41.99 25.76 61.54
N VAL A 997 -40.87 26.38 61.15
CA VAL A 997 -40.65 26.99 59.83
C VAL A 997 -39.42 26.37 59.19
N PHE A 998 -39.52 26.03 57.90
CA PHE A 998 -38.36 25.63 57.09
C PHE A 998 -37.77 26.86 56.42
N GLU A 999 -36.48 27.08 56.67
CA GLU A 999 -35.64 28.14 56.12
C GLU A 999 -34.36 27.51 55.56
N GLU A 1000 -34.29 27.40 54.22
CA GLU A 1000 -33.20 26.74 53.46
C GLU A 1000 -33.07 25.24 53.77
N ASN A 1001 -32.17 24.84 54.67
CA ASN A 1001 -32.02 23.46 55.15
C ASN A 1001 -32.24 23.34 56.66
N ARG A 1002 -32.80 24.38 57.29
CA ARG A 1002 -32.97 24.48 58.75
C ARG A 1002 -34.44 24.53 59.11
N LEU A 1003 -34.83 23.70 60.07
CA LEU A 1003 -36.17 23.67 60.65
C LEU A 1003 -36.12 24.41 61.99
N ARG A 1004 -36.64 25.64 62.01
CA ARG A 1004 -36.71 26.51 63.19
C ARG A 1004 -38.01 26.23 63.95
N ILE A 1005 -37.91 25.66 65.15
CA ILE A 1005 -39.02 25.35 66.04
C ILE A 1005 -39.41 26.64 66.78
N GLU A 1006 -40.47 27.29 66.31
CA GLU A 1006 -40.96 28.57 66.86
C GLU A 1006 -41.67 28.37 68.20
N SER A 1007 -42.39 27.26 68.35
CA SER A 1007 -42.92 26.81 69.64
C SER A 1007 -43.17 25.30 69.65
N LEU A 1008 -42.98 24.69 70.82
CA LEU A 1008 -43.37 23.33 71.12
C LEU A 1008 -43.93 23.33 72.55
N GLN A 1009 -45.17 22.89 72.74
CA GLN A 1009 -45.88 22.95 74.03
C GLN A 1009 -46.57 21.61 74.27
N PHE A 1010 -46.33 20.95 75.40
CA PHE A 1010 -46.92 19.64 75.72
C PHE A 1010 -46.99 19.38 77.22
N LEU A 1011 -47.67 18.30 77.62
CA LEU A 1011 -47.67 17.80 78.99
C LEU A 1011 -46.75 16.57 79.09
N ALA A 1012 -45.68 16.67 79.89
CA ALA A 1012 -44.81 15.54 80.22
C ALA A 1012 -45.20 14.97 81.60
N GLY A 1013 -45.73 13.74 81.63
CA GLY A 1013 -46.24 13.15 82.88
C GLY A 1013 -47.36 13.97 83.55
N GLY A 1014 -48.03 14.83 82.79
CA GLY A 1014 -49.05 15.77 83.28
C GLY A 1014 -48.53 17.12 83.82
N GLY A 1015 -47.22 17.40 83.73
CA GLY A 1015 -46.65 18.74 83.97
C GLY A 1015 -46.37 19.46 82.65
N PRO A 1016 -46.63 20.78 82.50
CA PRO A 1016 -46.41 21.49 81.25
C PRO A 1016 -44.93 21.65 80.92
N VAL A 1017 -44.59 21.46 79.65
CA VAL A 1017 -43.28 21.67 79.05
C VAL A 1017 -43.42 22.58 77.83
N GLN A 1018 -42.52 23.54 77.73
CA GLN A 1018 -42.34 24.42 76.57
C GLN A 1018 -40.95 24.19 75.97
N GLY A 1019 -40.81 24.35 74.66
CA GLY A 1019 -39.52 24.27 73.99
C GLY A 1019 -39.45 25.06 72.69
N THR A 1020 -38.21 25.38 72.30
CA THR A 1020 -37.84 26.09 71.07
C THR A 1020 -36.47 25.60 70.61
N GLY A 1021 -36.12 25.80 69.34
CA GLY A 1021 -34.84 25.32 68.83
C GLY A 1021 -34.69 25.37 67.32
N GLU A 1022 -33.62 24.76 66.82
CA GLU A 1022 -33.30 24.65 65.39
C GLU A 1022 -32.73 23.27 65.06
N ILE A 1023 -33.05 22.75 63.88
CA ILE A 1023 -32.58 21.46 63.36
C ILE A 1023 -32.03 21.68 61.94
N GLU A 1024 -30.74 21.45 61.73
CA GLU A 1024 -30.08 21.50 60.42
C GLU A 1024 -30.13 20.12 59.75
N LEU A 1025 -30.66 20.06 58.54
CA LEU A 1025 -30.83 18.84 57.75
C LEU A 1025 -29.73 18.60 56.72
N GLY A 1026 -29.72 17.38 56.16
CA GLY A 1026 -28.84 16.92 55.10
C GLY A 1026 -29.07 17.62 53.76
N GLY A 1027 -28.07 17.54 52.88
CA GLY A 1027 -28.15 17.96 51.48
C GLY A 1027 -27.80 16.78 50.56
N LEU A 1028 -28.36 16.76 49.34
CA LEU A 1028 -28.25 15.64 48.40
C LEU A 1028 -26.84 15.45 47.80
N GLU A 1029 -25.89 16.36 48.05
CA GLU A 1029 -24.47 16.22 47.69
C GLU A 1029 -23.76 15.03 48.37
N ARG A 1030 -24.37 14.44 49.41
CA ARG A 1030 -23.79 13.34 50.20
C ARG A 1030 -24.65 12.09 50.08
N THR A 1031 -24.06 10.92 50.30
CA THR A 1031 -24.78 9.64 50.45
C THR A 1031 -25.50 9.52 51.81
N GLU A 1032 -25.96 10.65 52.36
CA GLU A 1032 -26.73 10.80 53.59
C GLU A 1032 -28.16 11.21 53.19
N SER A 1033 -29.18 10.83 53.96
CA SER A 1033 -30.56 11.25 53.65
C SER A 1033 -30.71 12.77 53.70
N PRO A 1034 -31.47 13.42 52.80
CA PRO A 1034 -31.82 14.84 52.97
C PRO A 1034 -32.62 15.10 54.25
N PHE A 1035 -33.22 14.07 54.86
CA PHE A 1035 -33.92 14.15 56.15
C PHE A 1035 -33.00 13.82 57.35
N ALA A 1036 -31.71 13.58 57.14
CA ALA A 1036 -30.76 13.32 58.22
C ALA A 1036 -30.44 14.59 59.03
N VAL A 1037 -30.59 14.52 60.35
CA VAL A 1037 -30.24 15.62 61.26
C VAL A 1037 -28.72 15.73 61.40
N ARG A 1038 -28.13 16.78 60.81
CA ARG A 1038 -26.69 17.09 60.87
C ARG A 1038 -26.31 17.85 62.14
N ARG A 1039 -27.14 18.81 62.54
CA ARG A 1039 -27.10 19.52 63.83
C ARG A 1039 -28.52 19.66 64.38
N ALA A 1040 -28.66 19.64 65.69
CA ALA A 1040 -29.87 20.10 66.36
C ALA A 1040 -29.51 20.83 67.65
N GLU A 1041 -30.32 21.80 68.05
CA GLU A 1041 -30.21 22.49 69.34
C GLU A 1041 -31.61 22.87 69.79
N ILE A 1042 -32.13 22.17 70.80
CA ILE A 1042 -33.51 22.29 71.27
C ILE A 1042 -33.51 22.46 72.78
N HIS A 1043 -34.06 23.58 73.24
CA HIS A 1043 -34.22 23.90 74.65
C HIS A 1043 -35.62 23.48 75.12
N PHE A 1044 -35.71 22.94 76.33
CA PHE A 1044 -36.94 22.50 76.98
C PHE A 1044 -36.99 23.04 78.41
N ARG A 1045 -38.06 23.77 78.74
CA ARG A 1045 -38.38 24.18 80.11
C ARG A 1045 -39.68 23.53 80.56
N GLY A 1046 -39.63 22.77 81.65
CA GLY A 1046 -40.78 22.04 82.19
C GLY A 1046 -41.02 22.37 83.65
N THR A 1047 -42.28 22.33 84.09
CA THR A 1047 -42.62 22.45 85.52
C THR A 1047 -43.53 21.33 85.99
N SER A 1048 -43.31 20.86 87.22
CA SER A 1048 -44.04 19.76 87.86
C SER A 1048 -44.14 18.48 87.00
N VAL A 1049 -43.10 18.20 86.20
CA VAL A 1049 -43.01 17.03 85.32
C VAL A 1049 -42.85 15.76 86.16
N LYS A 1050 -43.69 14.76 85.92
CA LYS A 1050 -43.72 13.52 86.72
C LYS A 1050 -43.07 12.38 85.95
N THR A 1051 -42.19 11.65 86.61
CA THR A 1051 -41.46 10.53 85.99
C THR A 1051 -41.40 9.33 86.94
N GLU A 1052 -41.27 8.12 86.39
CA GLU A 1052 -40.92 6.91 87.15
C GLU A 1052 -39.60 6.34 86.64
N PHE A 1053 -38.50 7.07 86.89
CA PHE A 1053 -37.15 6.68 86.51
C PHE A 1053 -36.14 7.11 87.59
N PRO A 1054 -35.23 6.22 88.06
CA PRO A 1054 -35.13 4.79 87.74
C PRO A 1054 -36.35 3.97 88.22
N GLU A 1055 -36.42 2.69 87.84
CA GLU A 1055 -37.55 1.81 88.16
C GLU A 1055 -37.84 1.76 89.69
N GLY A 1056 -39.02 2.24 90.07
CA GLY A 1056 -39.46 2.35 91.47
C GLY A 1056 -39.14 3.69 92.15
N PHE A 1057 -38.53 4.65 91.46
CA PHE A 1057 -38.43 6.06 91.89
C PHE A 1057 -39.49 6.90 91.19
N ARG A 1058 -40.51 7.34 91.91
CA ARG A 1058 -41.50 8.30 91.40
C ARG A 1058 -41.12 9.71 91.80
N SER A 1059 -40.88 10.58 90.84
CA SER A 1059 -40.47 11.96 91.08
C SER A 1059 -41.42 12.99 90.47
N THR A 1060 -41.29 14.23 90.92
CA THR A 1060 -41.87 15.43 90.33
C THR A 1060 -40.78 16.49 90.30
N SER A 1061 -40.46 16.99 89.11
CA SER A 1061 -39.31 17.86 88.87
C SER A 1061 -39.67 19.08 88.03
N ASP A 1062 -38.95 20.17 88.25
CA ASP A 1062 -38.84 21.27 87.30
C ASP A 1062 -37.56 21.05 86.46
N LEU A 1063 -37.60 21.43 85.19
CA LEU A 1063 -36.60 21.09 84.18
C LEU A 1063 -36.18 22.34 83.40
N ASP A 1064 -34.86 22.50 83.17
CA ASP A 1064 -34.32 23.41 82.16
C ASP A 1064 -33.18 22.69 81.43
N LEU A 1065 -33.47 22.18 80.24
CA LEU A 1065 -32.66 21.18 79.53
C LEU A 1065 -32.40 21.62 78.10
N THR A 1066 -31.20 21.33 77.59
CA THR A 1066 -30.82 21.53 76.19
C THR A 1066 -30.38 20.21 75.58
N LEU A 1067 -31.10 19.77 74.55
CA LEU A 1067 -30.71 18.66 73.68
C LEU A 1067 -29.92 19.23 72.49
N ARG A 1068 -28.65 18.85 72.36
CA ARG A 1068 -27.74 19.34 71.33
C ARG A 1068 -27.14 18.18 70.55
N ARG A 1069 -27.31 18.16 69.23
CA ARG A 1069 -26.70 17.17 68.32
C ARG A 1069 -25.69 17.87 67.42
N GLU A 1070 -24.49 17.31 67.28
CA GLU A 1070 -23.46 17.81 66.37
C GLU A 1070 -22.56 16.65 65.88
N ARG A 1071 -22.30 16.59 64.57
CA ARG A 1071 -21.43 15.56 63.94
C ARG A 1071 -21.82 14.12 64.30
N GLY A 1072 -23.11 13.87 64.46
CA GLY A 1072 -23.68 12.57 64.81
C GLY A 1072 -23.87 12.34 66.32
N ALA A 1073 -22.96 12.85 67.16
CA ALA A 1073 -23.04 12.79 68.62
C ALA A 1073 -24.19 13.64 69.16
N THR A 1074 -24.85 13.17 70.21
CA THR A 1074 -26.02 13.82 70.84
C THR A 1074 -25.78 13.96 72.32
N THR A 1075 -25.93 15.18 72.85
CA THR A 1075 -25.74 15.53 74.26
C THR A 1075 -27.03 16.10 74.84
N LEU A 1076 -27.39 15.70 76.06
CA LEU A 1076 -28.46 16.31 76.86
C LEU A 1076 -27.84 16.92 78.13
N SER A 1077 -27.92 18.25 78.25
CA SER A 1077 -27.34 19.01 79.36
C SER A 1077 -28.37 19.93 80.03
N GLY A 1078 -28.10 20.36 81.26
CA GLY A 1078 -28.95 21.31 81.99
C GLY A 1078 -29.24 20.92 83.44
N THR A 1079 -30.35 21.43 83.98
CA THR A 1079 -30.75 21.26 85.39
C THR A 1079 -32.06 20.50 85.54
N VAL A 1080 -32.10 19.63 86.56
CA VAL A 1080 -33.29 18.89 87.00
C VAL A 1080 -33.48 19.14 88.49
N ASP A 1081 -34.42 20.00 88.84
CA ASP A 1081 -34.73 20.34 90.23
C ASP A 1081 -35.87 19.43 90.72
N LEU A 1082 -35.52 18.42 91.54
CA LEU A 1082 -36.48 17.50 92.17
C LEU A 1082 -37.28 18.25 93.24
N VAL A 1083 -38.51 18.61 92.90
CA VAL A 1083 -39.48 19.22 93.81
C VAL A 1083 -40.00 18.19 94.81
N ARG A 1084 -40.11 16.92 94.40
CA ARG A 1084 -40.52 15.79 95.26
C ARG A 1084 -40.06 14.45 94.69
N GLY A 1085 -39.77 13.47 95.56
CA GLY A 1085 -39.46 12.10 95.14
C GLY A 1085 -39.88 11.03 96.14
N VAL A 1086 -40.19 9.81 95.66
CA VAL A 1086 -40.40 8.62 96.49
C VAL A 1086 -39.80 7.39 95.80
N TYR A 1087 -38.78 6.78 96.40
CA TYR A 1087 -38.28 5.44 96.06
C TYR A 1087 -39.02 4.39 96.88
N SER A 1088 -39.80 3.51 96.24
CA SER A 1088 -40.66 2.53 96.94
C SER A 1088 -40.41 1.07 96.55
N ARG A 1089 -39.23 0.73 96.02
CA ARG A 1089 -38.85 -0.65 95.66
C ARG A 1089 -38.11 -1.31 96.81
N ASP A 1090 -38.46 -2.54 97.18
CA ASP A 1090 -37.91 -3.20 98.36
C ASP A 1090 -36.48 -3.78 98.18
N PHE A 1091 -35.60 -3.46 99.12
CA PHE A 1091 -34.24 -4.00 99.16
C PHE A 1091 -34.20 -5.36 99.87
N LYS A 1092 -34.30 -6.45 99.08
CA LYS A 1092 -34.09 -7.83 99.58
C LYS A 1092 -32.60 -8.07 99.85
N LEU A 1093 -32.16 -7.70 101.06
CA LEU A 1093 -30.76 -7.71 101.49
C LEU A 1093 -30.09 -9.09 101.34
N ASP A 1094 -30.82 -10.18 101.58
CA ASP A 1094 -30.31 -11.56 101.46
C ASP A 1094 -29.91 -11.92 100.01
N SER A 1095 -30.48 -11.25 99.01
CA SER A 1095 -30.14 -11.40 97.59
C SER A 1095 -29.12 -10.36 97.08
N ALA A 1096 -28.72 -9.38 97.89
CA ALA A 1096 -27.77 -8.34 97.46
C ALA A 1096 -26.36 -8.87 97.16
N LEU A 1097 -26.03 -10.09 97.62
CA LEU A 1097 -24.79 -10.80 97.30
C LEU A 1097 -24.77 -11.43 95.88
N ALA A 1098 -25.90 -11.41 95.16
CA ALA A 1098 -26.03 -11.97 93.81
C ALA A 1098 -26.96 -11.14 92.90
N GLY A 1099 -27.23 -9.88 93.27
CA GLY A 1099 -28.17 -9.00 92.54
C GLY A 1099 -27.54 -8.25 91.35
N PRO A 1100 -28.37 -7.52 90.58
CA PRO A 1100 -27.90 -6.58 89.55
C PRO A 1100 -26.94 -5.54 90.13
N ARG A 1101 -26.05 -4.99 89.30
CA ARG A 1101 -25.10 -3.96 89.73
C ARG A 1101 -25.83 -2.65 90.02
N ALA A 1102 -25.26 -1.81 90.88
CA ALA A 1102 -25.81 -0.48 91.16
C ALA A 1102 -25.99 0.37 89.88
N SER A 1103 -25.13 0.19 88.87
CA SER A 1103 -25.28 0.77 87.53
C SER A 1103 -26.59 0.39 86.84
N ASP A 1104 -27.03 -0.86 86.97
CA ASP A 1104 -28.05 -1.46 86.11
C ASP A 1104 -29.46 -0.93 86.44
N VAL A 1105 -29.62 -0.28 87.60
CA VAL A 1105 -30.83 0.42 88.03
C VAL A 1105 -31.02 1.75 87.30
N PHE A 1106 -29.93 2.41 86.87
CA PHE A 1106 -29.94 3.75 86.27
C PHE A 1106 -29.77 3.74 84.73
N ARG A 1107 -29.58 2.56 84.12
CA ARG A 1107 -29.40 2.42 82.67
C ARG A 1107 -30.73 2.43 81.91
N MET A 1108 -30.76 3.12 80.78
CA MET A 1108 -31.73 2.81 79.72
C MET A 1108 -31.27 1.58 78.92
N PRO A 1109 -32.18 0.83 78.28
CA PRO A 1109 -31.81 -0.30 77.43
C PRO A 1109 -30.91 0.12 76.26
N ALA A 1110 -29.79 -0.58 76.07
CA ALA A 1110 -28.89 -0.33 74.95
C ALA A 1110 -29.55 -0.72 73.61
N GLY A 1111 -29.38 0.12 72.58
CA GLY A 1111 -29.94 -0.08 71.24
C GLY A 1111 -31.27 0.62 70.96
N GLY A 1112 -31.82 1.36 71.93
CA GLY A 1112 -32.93 2.29 71.72
C GLY A 1112 -32.53 3.54 70.93
N ALA A 1113 -33.50 4.27 70.37
CA ALA A 1113 -33.28 5.52 69.66
C ALA A 1113 -32.78 6.68 70.56
N LEU A 1114 -32.90 6.56 71.89
CA LEU A 1114 -32.30 7.46 72.88
C LEU A 1114 -31.08 6.86 73.61
N SER A 1115 -30.56 5.70 73.18
CA SER A 1115 -29.30 5.14 73.71
C SER A 1115 -28.06 5.88 73.15
N GLY A 1116 -26.95 5.89 73.88
CA GLY A 1116 -25.74 6.60 73.46
C GLY A 1116 -25.83 8.14 73.47
N ILE A 1117 -26.81 8.72 74.17
CA ILE A 1117 -26.88 10.18 74.38
C ILE A 1117 -25.96 10.54 75.55
N ASP A 1118 -24.97 11.40 75.31
CA ASP A 1118 -24.08 11.97 76.33
C ASP A 1118 -24.88 12.82 77.33
N LEU A 1119 -24.61 12.67 78.63
CA LEU A 1119 -25.26 13.42 79.69
C LEU A 1119 -24.30 14.45 80.31
N ASP A 1120 -24.80 15.65 80.59
CA ASP A 1120 -24.16 16.60 81.51
C ASP A 1120 -25.25 17.33 82.30
N LEU A 1121 -25.92 16.58 83.18
CA LEU A 1121 -27.08 17.03 83.95
C LEU A 1121 -26.70 17.33 85.40
N VAL A 1122 -27.22 18.43 85.94
CA VAL A 1122 -27.16 18.74 87.37
C VAL A 1122 -28.52 18.46 87.99
N VAL A 1123 -28.61 17.37 88.75
CA VAL A 1123 -29.81 16.94 89.48
C VAL A 1123 -29.74 17.45 90.91
N ARG A 1124 -30.74 18.23 91.35
CA ARG A 1124 -30.81 18.82 92.69
C ARG A 1124 -32.01 18.31 93.44
N ALA A 1125 -31.86 18.04 94.74
CA ALA A 1125 -32.94 17.74 95.66
C ALA A 1125 -32.73 18.54 96.95
N THR A 1126 -33.57 19.53 97.23
CA THR A 1126 -33.43 20.37 98.43
C THR A 1126 -34.17 19.81 99.65
N GLN A 1127 -35.27 19.09 99.43
CA GLN A 1127 -36.13 18.46 100.43
C GLN A 1127 -37.12 17.50 99.73
N ASP A 1128 -37.95 16.80 100.51
CA ASP A 1128 -39.12 16.02 100.06
C ASP A 1128 -38.82 14.88 99.05
N VAL A 1129 -37.57 14.40 99.01
CA VAL A 1129 -37.14 13.19 98.30
C VAL A 1129 -36.96 12.05 99.30
N TRP A 1130 -37.87 11.07 99.26
CA TRP A 1130 -37.99 10.02 100.27
C TRP A 1130 -37.61 8.63 99.76
N LEU A 1131 -36.89 7.85 100.58
CA LEU A 1131 -36.82 6.40 100.49
C LEU A 1131 -37.90 5.81 101.41
N ARG A 1132 -38.83 4.99 100.87
CA ARG A 1132 -39.99 4.44 101.60
C ARG A 1132 -40.27 2.99 101.19
N ASN A 1133 -39.58 2.05 101.81
CA ASN A 1133 -39.64 0.61 101.49
C ASN A 1133 -39.36 -0.25 102.74
N ASP A 1134 -39.28 -1.58 102.60
CA ASP A 1134 -38.97 -2.52 103.70
C ASP A 1134 -37.67 -2.20 104.48
N PHE A 1135 -36.69 -1.52 103.84
CA PHE A 1135 -35.46 -1.10 104.51
C PHE A 1135 -35.65 0.15 105.39
N GLY A 1136 -36.59 1.05 105.08
CA GLY A 1136 -36.82 2.24 105.90
C GLY A 1136 -37.74 3.32 105.34
N THR A 1137 -37.89 4.37 106.14
CA THR A 1137 -38.46 5.67 105.75
C THR A 1137 -37.42 6.74 106.06
N LEU A 1138 -36.74 7.23 105.03
CA LEU A 1138 -35.72 8.29 105.10
C LEU A 1138 -36.06 9.41 104.13
N GLU A 1139 -35.74 10.65 104.48
CA GLU A 1139 -35.70 11.79 103.56
C GLU A 1139 -34.24 12.08 103.21
N GLY A 1140 -33.98 12.54 101.99
CA GLY A 1140 -32.64 12.89 101.50
C GLY A 1140 -32.62 14.17 100.67
N GLN A 1141 -31.49 14.86 100.73
CA GLN A 1141 -31.20 16.11 100.01
C GLN A 1141 -29.78 16.05 99.43
N GLY A 1142 -29.51 16.75 98.33
CA GLY A 1142 -28.19 16.76 97.68
C GLY A 1142 -28.15 17.35 96.27
N GLU A 1143 -26.96 17.37 95.70
CA GLU A 1143 -26.72 17.66 94.28
C GLU A 1143 -25.89 16.52 93.67
N LEU A 1144 -26.26 16.07 92.47
CA LEU A 1144 -25.59 15.05 91.68
C LEU A 1144 -25.35 15.56 90.26
N GLN A 1145 -24.12 15.40 89.76
CA GLN A 1145 -23.81 15.49 88.34
C GLN A 1145 -24.02 14.11 87.72
N VAL A 1146 -24.83 14.03 86.67
CA VAL A 1146 -25.05 12.82 85.85
C VAL A 1146 -24.28 13.00 84.55
N ARG A 1147 -23.37 12.06 84.28
CA ARG A 1147 -22.50 12.04 83.10
C ARG A 1147 -22.45 10.64 82.47
N GLY A 1148 -21.58 10.42 81.49
CA GLY A 1148 -21.59 9.22 80.68
C GLY A 1148 -22.73 9.24 79.66
N THR A 1149 -23.19 8.09 79.18
CA THR A 1149 -24.32 7.99 78.25
C THR A 1149 -25.60 7.50 78.93
N THR A 1150 -26.75 7.61 78.28
CA THR A 1150 -28.04 7.06 78.76
C THR A 1150 -28.01 5.55 79.05
N ASP A 1151 -27.16 4.79 78.37
CA ASP A 1151 -26.92 3.34 78.56
C ASP A 1151 -25.68 3.03 79.43
N HIS A 1152 -24.77 3.99 79.62
CA HIS A 1152 -23.63 3.90 80.54
C HIS A 1152 -23.45 5.19 81.37
N PRO A 1153 -24.39 5.50 82.30
CA PRO A 1153 -24.32 6.71 83.09
C PRO A 1153 -23.33 6.56 84.26
N SER A 1154 -22.68 7.66 84.62
CA SER A 1154 -21.95 7.85 85.86
C SER A 1154 -22.60 8.95 86.71
N LEU A 1155 -22.42 8.86 88.03
CA LEU A 1155 -22.96 9.80 89.01
C LEU A 1155 -21.80 10.33 89.84
N ALA A 1156 -21.75 11.64 90.08
CA ALA A 1156 -20.77 12.28 90.96
C ALA A 1156 -21.45 13.32 91.86
N GLY A 1157 -21.15 13.30 93.16
CA GLY A 1157 -21.77 14.20 94.13
C GLY A 1157 -22.14 13.53 95.45
N ARG A 1158 -23.05 14.14 96.22
CA ARG A 1158 -23.45 13.66 97.55
C ARG A 1158 -24.95 13.80 97.78
N ILE A 1159 -25.58 12.72 98.23
CA ILE A 1159 -26.87 12.77 98.93
C ILE A 1159 -26.59 12.71 100.43
N SER A 1160 -27.33 13.48 101.22
CA SER A 1160 -27.31 13.45 102.69
C SER A 1160 -28.71 13.11 103.21
N ALA A 1161 -28.80 12.17 104.14
CA ALA A 1161 -30.06 11.83 104.81
C ALA A 1161 -30.40 12.86 105.89
N VAL A 1162 -31.67 13.26 105.97
CA VAL A 1162 -32.19 14.16 107.01
C VAL A 1162 -32.31 13.41 108.34
N GLU A 1163 -32.03 14.11 109.45
CA GLU A 1163 -32.11 13.52 110.80
C GLU A 1163 -33.56 13.10 111.14
N GLY A 1164 -33.71 11.98 111.86
CA GLY A 1164 -35.01 11.53 112.39
C GLY A 1164 -35.73 10.48 111.55
N GLY A 1165 -35.28 10.24 110.31
CA GLY A 1165 -35.72 9.09 109.51
C GLY A 1165 -35.41 7.74 110.20
N THR A 1166 -36.03 6.65 109.77
CA THR A 1166 -35.92 5.32 110.41
C THR A 1166 -35.57 4.23 109.40
N ILE A 1167 -34.52 3.45 109.67
CA ILE A 1167 -34.19 2.21 108.93
C ILE A 1167 -34.55 0.96 109.73
N ARG A 1168 -34.59 -0.21 109.08
CA ARG A 1168 -34.87 -1.51 109.69
C ARG A 1168 -33.72 -2.50 109.41
N PHE A 1169 -33.04 -2.96 110.45
CA PHE A 1169 -32.04 -4.03 110.35
C PHE A 1169 -32.47 -5.23 111.19
N ARG A 1170 -32.53 -6.42 110.57
CA ARG A 1170 -33.05 -7.66 111.22
C ARG A 1170 -34.38 -7.43 111.97
N ARG A 1171 -35.30 -6.70 111.33
CA ARG A 1171 -36.63 -6.25 111.83
C ARG A 1171 -36.62 -5.16 112.92
N VAL A 1172 -35.48 -4.89 113.57
CA VAL A 1172 -35.31 -3.82 114.59
C VAL A 1172 -35.22 -2.45 113.90
N PRO A 1173 -35.99 -1.43 114.35
CA PRO A 1173 -35.89 -0.07 113.83
C PRO A 1173 -34.70 0.68 114.46
N TYR A 1174 -34.01 1.50 113.66
CA TYR A 1174 -32.98 2.45 114.11
C TYR A 1174 -33.33 3.84 113.57
N ARG A 1175 -33.31 4.87 114.43
CA ARG A 1175 -33.40 6.28 114.04
C ARG A 1175 -32.06 6.72 113.45
N VAL A 1176 -32.08 7.34 112.28
CA VAL A 1176 -30.89 7.93 111.64
C VAL A 1176 -30.59 9.28 112.27
N LEU A 1177 -29.32 9.47 112.65
CA LEU A 1177 -28.76 10.70 113.18
C LEU A 1177 -28.02 11.49 112.08
N ALA A 1178 -27.33 10.77 111.20
CA ALA A 1178 -26.73 11.33 109.98
C ALA A 1178 -26.50 10.20 108.98
N GLY A 1179 -26.54 10.49 107.69
CA GLY A 1179 -26.06 9.58 106.67
C GLY A 1179 -25.63 10.32 105.42
N THR A 1180 -24.57 9.86 104.75
CA THR A 1180 -24.20 10.33 103.42
C THR A 1180 -24.10 9.17 102.43
N LEU A 1181 -24.39 9.50 101.17
CA LEU A 1181 -24.15 8.68 100.01
C LEU A 1181 -23.23 9.46 99.06
N ASP A 1182 -21.95 9.09 99.08
CA ASP A 1182 -20.88 9.78 98.37
C ASP A 1182 -20.56 9.05 97.06
N PHE A 1183 -20.95 9.66 95.95
CA PHE A 1183 -20.62 9.22 94.60
C PHE A 1183 -19.27 9.83 94.21
N ALA A 1184 -18.19 9.13 94.56
CA ALA A 1184 -16.81 9.60 94.44
C ALA A 1184 -16.08 9.11 93.17
N ASP A 1185 -16.70 8.26 92.38
CA ASP A 1185 -16.13 7.68 91.16
C ASP A 1185 -16.82 8.28 89.92
N PRO A 1186 -16.10 9.02 89.04
CA PRO A 1186 -16.70 9.67 87.87
C PRO A 1186 -16.85 8.73 86.66
N GLN A 1187 -16.51 7.45 86.78
CA GLN A 1187 -16.56 6.45 85.69
C GLN A 1187 -17.54 5.31 85.97
N GLU A 1188 -17.70 4.89 87.23
CA GLU A 1188 -18.69 3.87 87.62
C GLU A 1188 -19.63 4.35 88.75
N ILE A 1189 -20.89 3.92 88.72
CA ILE A 1189 -21.83 4.13 89.84
C ILE A 1189 -21.45 3.19 91.00
N ASN A 1190 -20.47 3.64 91.80
CA ASN A 1190 -19.91 2.91 92.95
C ASN A 1190 -19.96 3.77 94.24
N PRO A 1191 -21.17 4.06 94.77
CA PRO A 1191 -21.33 4.94 95.92
C PRO A 1191 -20.74 4.37 97.22
N ILE A 1192 -20.23 5.28 98.05
CA ILE A 1192 -19.80 5.03 99.42
C ILE A 1192 -20.95 5.44 100.35
N PHE A 1193 -21.42 4.51 101.17
CA PHE A 1193 -22.39 4.77 102.22
C PHE A 1193 -21.65 5.02 103.54
N ASP A 1194 -22.06 6.01 104.32
CA ASP A 1194 -21.72 6.15 105.74
C ASP A 1194 -22.98 6.54 106.51
N LEU A 1195 -23.43 5.66 107.41
CA LEU A 1195 -24.69 5.82 108.13
C LEU A 1195 -24.47 5.73 109.64
N GLN A 1196 -24.91 6.77 110.34
CA GLN A 1196 -24.97 6.86 111.80
C GLN A 1196 -26.43 6.76 112.25
N ALA A 1197 -26.75 5.69 112.97
CA ALA A 1197 -28.09 5.42 113.44
C ALA A 1197 -28.09 4.84 114.86
N GLU A 1198 -29.15 5.09 115.61
CA GLU A 1198 -29.31 4.59 116.97
C GLU A 1198 -30.63 3.84 117.18
N THR A 1199 -30.60 2.83 118.05
CA THR A 1199 -31.78 2.08 118.47
C THR A 1199 -31.75 1.88 119.99
N GLN A 1200 -32.89 1.52 120.56
CA GLN A 1200 -33.00 1.14 121.96
C GLN A 1200 -33.47 -0.31 122.04
N VAL A 1201 -32.63 -1.18 122.62
CA VAL A 1201 -32.93 -2.60 122.84
C VAL A 1201 -32.95 -2.84 124.34
N SER A 1202 -34.16 -3.00 124.88
CA SER A 1202 -34.42 -3.00 126.32
C SER A 1202 -33.84 -1.73 126.98
N GLU A 1203 -32.89 -1.86 127.92
CA GLU A 1203 -32.29 -0.74 128.64
C GLU A 1203 -31.08 -0.12 127.92
N TYR A 1204 -30.62 -0.71 126.80
CA TYR A 1204 -29.40 -0.29 126.11
C TYR A 1204 -29.70 0.57 124.88
N GLN A 1205 -29.16 1.79 124.87
CA GLN A 1205 -29.07 2.64 123.66
C GLN A 1205 -27.86 2.20 122.83
N VAL A 1206 -28.11 1.63 121.65
CA VAL A 1206 -27.07 1.14 120.74
C VAL A 1206 -26.90 2.13 119.60
N ARG A 1207 -25.74 2.81 119.57
CA ARG A 1207 -25.31 3.62 118.43
C ARG A 1207 -24.47 2.77 117.48
N SER A 1208 -24.83 2.78 116.20
CA SER A 1208 -24.06 2.16 115.13
C SER A 1208 -23.62 3.22 114.13
N ARG A 1209 -22.33 3.19 113.77
CA ARG A 1209 -21.83 3.82 112.54
C ARG A 1209 -21.36 2.71 111.62
N THR A 1210 -21.98 2.59 110.47
CA THR A 1210 -21.63 1.58 109.46
C THR A 1210 -21.29 2.31 108.17
N SER A 1211 -20.11 2.05 107.61
CA SER A 1211 -19.73 2.53 106.29
C SER A 1211 -19.37 1.35 105.39
N TRP A 1212 -19.83 1.39 104.14
CA TRP A 1212 -19.64 0.33 103.16
C TRP A 1212 -19.59 0.89 101.73
N ARG A 1213 -19.00 0.13 100.82
CA ARG A 1213 -18.98 0.40 99.37
C ARG A 1213 -19.81 -0.65 98.65
N SER A 1214 -20.42 -0.30 97.52
CA SER A 1214 -21.02 -1.27 96.62
C SER A 1214 -19.95 -2.04 95.85
N CYS A 1215 -19.31 -3.03 96.48
CA CYS A 1215 -18.21 -3.79 95.86
C CYS A 1215 -18.66 -4.52 94.58
N SER A 1216 -18.00 -4.20 93.46
CA SER A 1216 -18.08 -4.98 92.22
C SER A 1216 -17.55 -6.41 92.45
N PRO A 1217 -18.28 -7.48 92.06
CA PRO A 1217 -17.80 -8.86 92.14
C PRO A 1217 -16.82 -9.18 91.00
N ALA A 1218 -15.71 -8.44 90.94
CA ALA A 1218 -14.66 -8.53 89.92
C ALA A 1218 -13.27 -8.88 90.51
N GLY A 1219 -13.23 -9.48 91.70
CA GLY A 1219 -12.02 -10.02 92.32
C GLY A 1219 -12.05 -11.54 92.38
N ARG A 1220 -11.07 -12.22 91.77
CA ARG A 1220 -10.95 -13.69 91.82
C ARG A 1220 -10.78 -14.17 93.27
N TRP A 1221 -11.71 -15.01 93.73
CA TRP A 1221 -11.43 -15.97 94.79
C TRP A 1221 -11.06 -17.31 94.14
N GLY A 1222 -9.77 -17.64 94.14
CA GLY A 1222 -9.20 -18.85 93.57
C GLY A 1222 -7.86 -19.15 94.23
N ARG A 1223 -7.55 -20.44 94.40
CA ARG A 1223 -6.33 -20.93 95.05
C ARG A 1223 -5.10 -20.82 94.14
#